data_AF-A0A0W1DNS0-F1
#
_entry.id   AF-A0A0W1DNS0-F1
#
_cell.length_a   1.000
_cell.length_b   1.000
_cell.length_c   1.000
_cell.angle_alpha   90.00
_cell.angle_beta   90.00
_cell.angle_gamma   90.00
#
_symmetry.space_group_name_H-M   'P 1'
#
loop_
_entity.id
_entity.type
_entity.pdbx_description
1 polymer ?
#
loop_
_entity_poly.entity_id
_entity_poly.type
_entity_poly.pdbx_seq_one_letter_code
_entity_poly.pdbx_strand_id
1 'polypeptide(L)'
;MTVGVDADFRIREYPGDDSATARPVPFKFLAADDLKVTRVNADGSETVLVRGTDFTVAGAGNSEGGSVTPLAPIATGTLWRIEGEMALDQPTDYTAGDDFPAESHERALDRAMIAAQELRRDATDTAVRALMVPRGEIAPTLPSAAGRAGGYLAFDAEGLPIRAPGTGNDPDLRGQLASAGGDALVLTSRGALSQVVSRLPLFIEDYRETGMSDVDTLEAAFTAWVAQGGGLLVAGAGRSYDLGTVSLGSTPILTVTGLRNAVLDWNGATVTMETTASVVAIGIEFADVQDLAIRNVRATDTGFDIDQTWKGAFAFSFNGQSSPSENISFENFSAEEMLGPCLFYGDSHRISGVSFGSNCRFKNCYYGPSFQENGDNVSGGFATENARRAYFAYGVTNHDLHISAHDDGDGPATECAFLIKRYQRDTSGIKLAIALSGSLDKYTELINLEHQPTSGSGYIGEISLNLQLSRAIEDSAGIPRLVLRSYTGGSQDFGAISNEWGPISIDGNWGTVAGAHVIQYASPAVATPIAIMPGFSGFNQLKTFDVKNARVRYRADSDVFFKFGDLTSGNIAIALPATSGFISTFKVKIYAEAAPGAASGQKSCYREDIVALYNLGGGGGTAVEGANNIANFAQNGAALTPTYTGGTNQLTIALAGADYAVSTAYARIEIEAISRVAKR
;
A
#
# COMPACT_ATOMS: atom_id res chain seq x y z
N MET A 1 -3.66 45.74 -89.20
CA MET A 1 -3.96 46.10 -87.79
C MET A 1 -3.36 44.98 -86.97
N THR A 2 -2.22 45.24 -86.33
CA THR A 2 -1.47 44.24 -85.56
C THR A 2 -2.31 43.76 -84.39
N VAL A 3 -2.40 42.44 -84.17
CA VAL A 3 -3.12 41.87 -83.02
C VAL A 3 -2.34 42.23 -81.75
N GLY A 4 -2.72 43.33 -81.11
CA GLY A 4 -2.15 43.80 -79.85
C GLY A 4 -2.52 42.88 -78.68
N VAL A 5 -1.63 42.83 -77.69
CA VAL A 5 -1.82 42.15 -76.41
C VAL A 5 -2.68 43.01 -75.48
N ASP A 6 -4.00 42.99 -75.67
CA ASP A 6 -4.94 43.54 -74.69
C ASP A 6 -5.33 42.52 -73.62
N ALA A 7 -5.69 43.04 -72.44
CA ALA A 7 -5.95 42.31 -71.20
C ALA A 7 -7.18 41.37 -71.24
N ASP A 8 -7.98 41.40 -72.29
CA ASP A 8 -9.06 40.44 -72.51
C ASP A 8 -8.50 39.24 -73.25
N PHE A 9 -8.35 38.13 -72.54
CA PHE A 9 -7.91 36.82 -73.05
C PHE A 9 -8.91 36.20 -74.07
N ARG A 10 -9.42 36.95 -75.05
CA ARG A 10 -10.33 36.46 -76.10
C ARG A 10 -11.47 35.62 -75.51
N ILE A 11 -12.06 36.14 -74.44
CA ILE A 11 -13.09 35.52 -73.63
C ILE A 11 -14.04 36.60 -73.10
N ARG A 12 -15.34 36.30 -73.08
CA ARG A 12 -16.38 37.11 -72.44
C ARG A 12 -17.42 36.24 -71.78
N GLU A 13 -17.90 36.71 -70.64
CA GLU A 13 -18.92 36.04 -69.86
C GLU A 13 -20.18 36.90 -69.78
N TYR A 14 -21.33 36.28 -69.97
CA TYR A 14 -22.63 36.92 -69.96
C TYR A 14 -23.56 36.19 -68.99
N PRO A 15 -23.98 36.82 -67.87
CA PRO A 15 -24.97 36.22 -66.99
C PRO A 15 -26.32 36.13 -67.69
N GLY A 16 -27.09 35.10 -67.35
CA GLY A 16 -28.45 34.96 -67.83
C GLY A 16 -29.36 36.06 -67.31
N ASP A 17 -30.17 36.59 -68.20
CA ASP A 17 -31.07 37.73 -68.02
C ASP A 17 -32.48 37.43 -68.58
N ASP A 18 -32.77 36.14 -68.84
CA ASP A 18 -33.98 35.65 -69.52
C ASP A 18 -34.25 36.35 -70.87
N SER A 19 -33.20 36.82 -71.54
CA SER A 19 -33.27 37.49 -72.84
C SER A 19 -32.56 36.67 -73.93
N ALA A 20 -33.11 36.74 -75.15
CA ALA A 20 -32.47 36.20 -76.36
C ALA A 20 -31.67 37.27 -77.14
N THR A 21 -31.21 38.31 -76.45
CA THR A 21 -30.51 39.44 -77.08
C THR A 21 -29.07 39.08 -77.46
N ALA A 22 -28.58 39.68 -78.55
CA ALA A 22 -27.22 39.45 -79.04
C ALA A 22 -26.17 39.83 -77.99
N ARG A 23 -25.19 38.96 -77.78
CA ARG A 23 -24.05 39.13 -76.88
C ARG A 23 -22.84 39.57 -77.68
N PRO A 24 -22.26 40.75 -77.42
CA PRO A 24 -21.13 41.24 -78.20
C PRO A 24 -19.89 40.35 -77.98
N VAL A 25 -19.10 40.17 -79.02
CA VAL A 25 -17.79 39.50 -78.98
C VAL A 25 -16.77 40.57 -79.32
N PRO A 26 -16.08 41.17 -78.33
CA PRO A 26 -15.26 42.36 -78.52
C PRO A 26 -13.84 42.05 -79.04
N PHE A 27 -13.67 40.89 -79.68
CA PHE A 27 -12.40 40.45 -80.23
C PHE A 27 -12.61 39.85 -81.63
N LYS A 28 -11.60 40.03 -82.50
CA LYS A 28 -11.59 39.51 -83.87
C LYS A 28 -11.61 37.98 -83.90
N PHE A 29 -12.50 37.40 -84.69
CA PHE A 29 -12.53 35.97 -85.05
C PHE A 29 -12.69 35.85 -86.58
N LEU A 30 -12.06 34.86 -87.22
CA LEU A 30 -11.94 34.82 -88.68
C LEU A 30 -13.13 34.08 -89.33
N ALA A 31 -13.58 33.02 -88.68
CA ALA A 31 -14.76 32.25 -89.05
C ALA A 31 -15.67 32.08 -87.83
N ALA A 32 -16.97 31.88 -88.08
CA ALA A 32 -17.92 31.62 -87.00
C ALA A 32 -17.63 30.31 -86.24
N ASP A 33 -16.78 29.42 -86.77
CA ASP A 33 -16.34 28.18 -86.10
C ASP A 33 -15.18 28.42 -85.14
N ASP A 34 -14.56 29.60 -85.17
CA ASP A 34 -13.45 29.96 -84.27
C ASP A 34 -13.96 30.43 -82.88
N LEU A 35 -15.24 30.18 -82.55
CA LEU A 35 -15.85 30.55 -81.28
C LEU A 35 -16.47 29.33 -80.61
N LYS A 36 -16.18 29.18 -79.32
CA LYS A 36 -16.79 28.21 -78.42
C LYS A 36 -17.67 28.93 -77.43
N VAL A 37 -18.87 28.40 -77.23
CA VAL A 37 -19.82 28.92 -76.24
C VAL A 37 -20.13 27.82 -75.24
N THR A 38 -19.88 28.09 -73.98
CA THR A 38 -20.12 27.15 -72.87
C THR A 38 -21.15 27.76 -71.92
N ARG A 39 -22.21 27.01 -71.62
CA ARG A 39 -23.16 27.35 -70.55
C ARG A 39 -22.66 26.76 -69.23
N VAL A 40 -22.54 27.59 -68.21
CA VAL A 40 -22.31 27.20 -66.81
C VAL A 40 -23.62 27.35 -66.04
N ASN A 41 -24.10 26.27 -65.43
CA ASN A 41 -25.32 26.28 -64.61
C ASN A 41 -25.02 26.75 -63.17
N ALA A 42 -26.07 27.04 -62.40
CA ALA A 42 -25.95 27.47 -61.00
C ALA A 42 -25.24 26.47 -60.08
N ASP A 43 -25.24 25.18 -60.42
CA ASP A 43 -24.53 24.12 -59.70
C ASP A 43 -23.05 23.97 -60.09
N GLY A 44 -22.57 24.82 -61.01
CA GLY A 44 -21.22 24.81 -61.57
C GLY A 44 -20.98 23.78 -62.66
N SER A 45 -22.01 23.06 -63.13
CA SER A 45 -21.87 22.17 -64.28
C SER A 45 -21.75 22.95 -65.59
N GLU A 46 -20.84 22.52 -66.46
CA GLU A 46 -20.56 23.16 -67.75
C GLU A 46 -21.12 22.31 -68.92
N THR A 47 -21.66 22.97 -69.95
CA THR A 47 -22.15 22.32 -71.19
C THR A 47 -21.75 23.14 -72.40
N VAL A 48 -21.06 22.53 -73.37
CA VAL A 48 -20.72 23.20 -74.64
C VAL A 48 -21.98 23.29 -75.51
N LEU A 49 -22.27 24.49 -76.00
CA LEU A 49 -23.43 24.77 -76.84
C LEU A 49 -23.08 24.59 -78.32
N VAL A 50 -24.08 24.23 -79.13
CA VAL A 50 -23.93 23.94 -80.54
C VAL A 50 -24.45 25.11 -81.39
N ARG A 51 -23.58 25.65 -82.24
CA ARG A 51 -23.94 26.68 -83.21
C ARG A 51 -24.99 26.15 -84.21
N GLY A 52 -26.05 26.92 -84.44
CA GLY A 52 -27.19 26.56 -85.27
C GLY A 52 -28.35 25.90 -84.51
N THR A 53 -28.08 25.33 -83.33
CA THR A 53 -29.09 24.77 -82.43
C THR A 53 -29.35 25.70 -81.25
N ASP A 54 -28.30 26.16 -80.59
CA ASP A 54 -28.38 26.96 -79.36
C ASP A 54 -28.12 28.46 -79.61
N PHE A 55 -27.29 28.79 -80.60
CA PHE A 55 -26.93 30.17 -80.94
C PHE A 55 -26.56 30.35 -82.41
N THR A 56 -26.57 31.59 -82.89
CA THR A 56 -26.02 32.01 -84.19
C THR A 56 -24.91 33.03 -83.99
N VAL A 57 -24.01 33.16 -84.97
CA VAL A 57 -22.85 34.07 -84.91
C VAL A 57 -22.91 35.04 -86.08
N ALA A 58 -22.61 36.31 -85.82
CA ALA A 58 -22.48 37.34 -86.85
C ALA A 58 -21.20 38.16 -86.63
N GLY A 59 -20.65 38.74 -87.70
CA GLY A 59 -19.46 39.60 -87.63
C GLY A 59 -18.11 38.89 -87.74
N ALA A 60 -18.07 37.67 -88.30
CA ALA A 60 -16.82 37.00 -88.62
C ALA A 60 -15.98 37.84 -89.60
N GLY A 61 -14.68 37.95 -89.33
CA GLY A 61 -13.73 38.73 -90.12
C GLY A 61 -13.65 40.23 -89.78
N ASN A 62 -14.59 40.76 -88.98
CA ASN A 62 -14.57 42.17 -88.56
C ASN A 62 -13.46 42.42 -87.52
N SER A 63 -12.74 43.54 -87.66
CA SER A 63 -11.65 43.92 -86.75
C SER A 63 -12.11 44.24 -85.33
N GLU A 64 -13.33 44.74 -85.17
CA GLU A 64 -13.94 45.07 -83.87
C GLU A 64 -14.66 43.87 -83.24
N GLY A 65 -14.64 42.71 -83.91
CA GLY A 65 -15.37 41.52 -83.50
C GLY A 65 -16.82 41.48 -83.99
N GLY A 66 -17.67 40.75 -83.27
CA GLY A 66 -18.99 40.38 -83.74
C GLY A 66 -19.99 40.15 -82.61
N SER A 67 -20.91 39.21 -82.78
CA SER A 67 -21.88 38.87 -81.74
C SER A 67 -22.33 37.42 -81.82
N VAL A 68 -22.64 36.85 -80.65
CA VAL A 68 -23.35 35.57 -80.50
C VAL A 68 -24.80 35.89 -80.15
N THR A 69 -25.76 35.44 -80.97
CA THR A 69 -27.19 35.61 -80.69
C THR A 69 -27.77 34.27 -80.24
N PRO A 70 -28.25 34.16 -78.99
CA PRO A 70 -28.86 32.93 -78.52
C PRO A 70 -30.19 32.67 -79.24
N LEU A 71 -30.49 31.40 -79.55
CA LEU A 71 -31.75 30.99 -80.19
C LEU A 71 -32.89 30.77 -79.18
N ALA A 72 -32.56 30.64 -77.89
CA ALA A 72 -33.48 30.65 -76.76
C ALA A 72 -32.96 31.59 -75.67
N PRO A 73 -33.83 32.20 -74.84
CA PRO A 73 -33.39 33.10 -73.77
C PRO A 73 -32.34 32.47 -72.85
N ILE A 74 -31.32 33.25 -72.47
CA ILE A 74 -30.31 32.80 -71.51
C ILE A 74 -30.93 32.83 -70.11
N ALA A 75 -31.26 31.67 -69.57
CA ALA A 75 -31.97 31.55 -68.30
C ALA A 75 -31.21 32.22 -67.14
N THR A 76 -31.92 33.03 -66.33
CA THR A 76 -31.38 33.61 -65.09
C THR A 76 -30.81 32.51 -64.18
N GLY A 77 -29.61 32.75 -63.64
CA GLY A 77 -28.87 31.76 -62.85
C GLY A 77 -27.92 30.86 -63.66
N THR A 78 -27.85 31.04 -64.98
CA THR A 78 -26.81 30.47 -65.83
C THR A 78 -25.81 31.54 -66.29
N LEU A 79 -24.64 31.13 -66.77
CA LEU A 79 -23.61 32.00 -67.33
C LEU A 79 -23.21 31.45 -68.70
N TRP A 80 -23.17 32.30 -69.73
CA TRP A 80 -22.58 31.92 -71.02
C TRP A 80 -21.16 32.46 -71.10
N ARG A 81 -20.20 31.56 -71.24
CA ARG A 81 -18.78 31.85 -71.50
C ARG A 81 -18.54 31.71 -73.00
N ILE A 82 -18.19 32.80 -73.65
CA ILE A 82 -17.86 32.85 -75.08
C ILE A 82 -16.34 33.04 -75.17
N GLU A 83 -15.66 32.08 -75.79
CA GLU A 83 -14.21 32.07 -75.92
C GLU A 83 -13.80 31.79 -77.37
N GLY A 84 -12.67 32.35 -77.80
CA GLY A 84 -12.08 32.00 -79.08
C GLY A 84 -11.47 30.59 -79.06
N GLU A 85 -11.71 29.82 -80.11
CA GLU A 85 -11.19 28.45 -80.31
C GLU A 85 -10.69 28.31 -81.77
N MET A 86 -9.53 28.86 -82.04
CA MET A 86 -8.85 28.77 -83.33
C MET A 86 -8.25 27.38 -83.53
N ALA A 87 -8.50 26.79 -84.69
CA ALA A 87 -7.88 25.51 -85.03
C ALA A 87 -6.34 25.65 -85.16
N LEU A 88 -5.62 24.70 -84.56
CA LEU A 88 -4.16 24.63 -84.58
C LEU A 88 -3.66 23.96 -85.86
N ASP A 89 -3.90 24.60 -87.01
CA ASP A 89 -3.47 24.14 -88.33
C ASP A 89 -2.72 25.25 -89.11
N GLN A 90 -1.95 24.83 -90.12
CA GLN A 90 -1.30 25.74 -91.07
C GLN A 90 -1.95 25.57 -92.45
N PRO A 91 -3.05 26.28 -92.76
CA PRO A 91 -3.78 26.08 -94.00
C PRO A 91 -3.14 26.79 -95.22
N THR A 92 -2.17 27.68 -95.00
CA THR A 92 -1.54 28.47 -96.08
C THR A 92 -0.26 27.78 -96.56
N ASP A 93 -0.25 27.43 -97.84
CA ASP A 93 0.90 26.87 -98.56
C ASP A 93 1.37 27.87 -99.64
N TYR A 94 2.67 28.12 -99.73
CA TYR A 94 3.26 29.08 -100.67
C TYR A 94 3.91 28.34 -101.83
N THR A 95 3.56 28.72 -103.06
CA THR A 95 4.22 28.19 -104.25
C THR A 95 5.53 28.95 -104.49
N ALA A 96 6.63 28.23 -104.69
CA ALA A 96 7.93 28.84 -104.90
C ALA A 96 8.00 29.57 -106.25
N GLY A 97 8.39 30.85 -106.24
CA GLY A 97 8.59 31.67 -107.44
C GLY A 97 7.41 32.57 -107.83
N ASP A 98 6.28 32.49 -107.12
CA ASP A 98 5.15 33.41 -107.30
C ASP A 98 5.37 34.76 -106.60
N ASP A 99 4.59 35.77 -107.02
CA ASP A 99 4.53 37.07 -106.34
C ASP A 99 4.08 36.91 -104.88
N PHE A 100 4.72 37.62 -103.96
CA PHE A 100 4.46 37.51 -102.52
C PHE A 100 3.02 37.94 -102.18
N PRO A 101 2.14 37.03 -101.71
CA PRO A 101 0.76 37.37 -101.40
C PRO A 101 0.68 37.95 -99.99
N ALA A 102 1.03 39.24 -99.85
CA ALA A 102 1.16 39.91 -98.55
C ALA A 102 -0.10 39.78 -97.66
N GLU A 103 -1.31 39.88 -98.22
CA GLU A 103 -2.57 39.72 -97.46
C GLU A 103 -2.75 38.28 -96.92
N SER A 104 -2.48 37.27 -97.75
CA SER A 104 -2.53 35.87 -97.31
C SER A 104 -1.48 35.56 -96.25
N HIS A 105 -0.29 36.19 -96.36
CA HIS A 105 0.78 36.07 -95.39
C HIS A 105 0.41 36.67 -94.04
N GLU A 106 -0.05 37.91 -94.02
CA GLU A 106 -0.52 38.57 -92.80
C GLU A 106 -1.69 37.83 -92.16
N ARG A 107 -2.63 37.29 -92.97
CA ARG A 107 -3.74 36.47 -92.44
C ARG A 107 -3.25 35.17 -91.78
N ALA A 108 -2.22 34.54 -92.33
CA ALA A 108 -1.62 33.34 -91.73
C ALA A 108 -0.91 33.67 -90.40
N LEU A 109 -0.18 34.80 -90.34
CA LEU A 109 0.45 35.28 -89.11
C LEU A 109 -0.59 35.68 -88.04
N ASP A 110 -1.66 36.38 -88.43
CA ASP A 110 -2.79 36.72 -87.56
C ASP A 110 -3.42 35.46 -86.95
N ARG A 111 -3.67 34.43 -87.77
CA ARG A 111 -4.23 33.14 -87.32
C ARG A 111 -3.32 32.48 -86.28
N ALA A 112 -2.02 32.42 -86.55
CA ALA A 112 -1.04 31.84 -85.64
C ALA A 112 -0.94 32.63 -84.31
N MET A 113 -1.01 33.96 -84.37
CA MET A 113 -0.97 34.81 -83.18
C MET A 113 -2.24 34.64 -82.34
N ILE A 114 -3.41 34.57 -82.98
CA ILE A 114 -4.70 34.29 -82.32
C ILE A 114 -4.63 32.94 -81.58
N ALA A 115 -4.18 31.88 -82.26
CA ALA A 115 -4.00 30.57 -81.67
C ALA A 115 -3.04 30.58 -80.47
N ALA A 116 -1.94 31.33 -80.56
CA ALA A 116 -0.97 31.46 -79.46
C ALA A 116 -1.57 32.19 -78.23
N GLN A 117 -2.40 33.21 -78.45
CA GLN A 117 -3.09 33.92 -77.37
C GLN A 117 -4.10 33.01 -76.66
N GLU A 118 -4.87 32.23 -77.42
CA GLU A 118 -5.87 31.30 -76.90
C GLU A 118 -5.21 30.14 -76.14
N LEU A 119 -4.13 29.56 -76.68
CA LEU A 119 -3.35 28.53 -75.98
C LEU A 119 -2.78 29.02 -74.64
N ARG A 120 -2.26 30.27 -74.60
CA ARG A 120 -1.76 30.87 -73.36
C ARG A 120 -2.88 31.06 -72.33
N ARG A 121 -4.06 31.50 -72.76
CA ARG A 121 -5.24 31.61 -71.90
C ARG A 121 -5.60 30.24 -71.33
N ASP A 122 -5.76 29.24 -72.16
CA ASP A 122 -6.24 27.91 -71.76
C ASP A 122 -5.24 27.24 -70.80
N ALA A 123 -3.95 27.41 -71.03
CA ALA A 123 -2.91 26.95 -70.12
C ALA A 123 -2.96 27.67 -68.76
N THR A 124 -3.19 28.99 -68.75
CA THR A 124 -3.28 29.79 -67.51
C THR A 124 -4.54 29.44 -66.72
N ASP A 125 -5.68 29.35 -67.39
CA ASP A 125 -6.98 28.98 -66.81
C ASP A 125 -6.94 27.56 -66.23
N THR A 126 -6.31 26.62 -66.93
CA THR A 126 -6.14 25.24 -66.43
C THR A 126 -5.19 25.18 -65.22
N ALA A 127 -4.07 25.91 -65.27
CA ALA A 127 -3.05 25.85 -64.22
C ALA A 127 -3.55 26.32 -62.84
N VAL A 128 -4.48 27.28 -62.79
CA VAL A 128 -5.04 27.78 -61.52
C VAL A 128 -6.12 26.89 -60.92
N ARG A 129 -6.68 25.95 -61.70
CA ARG A 129 -7.78 25.06 -61.27
C ARG A 129 -7.46 23.56 -61.30
N ALA A 130 -6.20 23.20 -61.62
CA ALA A 130 -5.75 21.82 -61.68
C ALA A 130 -5.24 21.30 -60.32
N LEU A 131 -5.48 20.02 -60.04
CA LEU A 131 -4.79 19.30 -58.98
C LEU A 131 -3.42 18.86 -59.50
N MET A 132 -2.34 19.34 -58.89
CA MET A 132 -0.98 18.98 -59.31
C MET A 132 -0.58 17.63 -58.74
N VAL A 133 -0.36 16.66 -59.63
CA VAL A 133 0.22 15.34 -59.32
C VAL A 133 1.60 15.19 -59.99
N PRO A 134 2.47 14.30 -59.49
CA PRO A 134 3.75 14.00 -60.14
C PRO A 134 3.66 13.68 -61.63
N ARG A 135 4.77 13.90 -62.36
CA ARG A 135 4.84 13.58 -63.80
C ARG A 135 4.59 12.09 -64.02
N GLY A 136 3.62 11.75 -64.86
CA GLY A 136 3.23 10.38 -65.16
C GLY A 136 1.94 9.92 -64.46
N GLU A 137 1.43 10.71 -63.51
CA GLU A 137 0.14 10.48 -62.86
C GLU A 137 -0.97 11.30 -63.53
N ILE A 138 -2.21 10.81 -63.42
CA ILE A 138 -3.41 11.48 -63.94
C ILE A 138 -4.34 11.73 -62.76
N ALA A 139 -4.52 13.00 -62.39
CA ALA A 139 -5.53 13.38 -61.42
C ALA A 139 -6.93 13.30 -62.07
N PRO A 140 -7.94 12.71 -61.39
CA PRO A 140 -9.29 12.72 -61.92
C PRO A 140 -9.92 14.11 -61.80
N THR A 141 -10.87 14.41 -62.69
CA THR A 141 -11.72 15.60 -62.56
C THR A 141 -12.60 15.48 -61.32
N LEU A 142 -12.51 16.44 -60.41
CA LEU A 142 -13.35 16.47 -59.23
C LEU A 142 -14.81 16.81 -59.61
N PRO A 143 -15.82 16.28 -58.88
CA PRO A 143 -17.21 16.72 -59.03
C PRO A 143 -17.36 18.23 -58.79
N SER A 144 -18.49 18.80 -59.24
CA SER A 144 -18.81 20.21 -58.99
C SER A 144 -18.75 20.57 -57.50
N ALA A 145 -18.61 21.85 -57.18
CA ALA A 145 -18.58 22.32 -55.79
C ALA A 145 -19.77 21.80 -54.97
N ALA A 146 -20.97 21.77 -55.57
CA ALA A 146 -22.16 21.17 -54.97
C ALA A 146 -22.04 19.65 -54.77
N GLY A 147 -21.54 18.92 -55.78
CA GLY A 147 -21.37 17.45 -55.70
C GLY A 147 -20.31 17.00 -54.68
N ARG A 148 -19.35 17.86 -54.34
CA ARG A 148 -18.32 17.58 -53.33
C ARG A 148 -18.55 18.24 -51.97
N ALA A 149 -19.65 18.96 -51.77
CA ALA A 149 -19.96 19.58 -50.49
C ALA A 149 -20.01 18.52 -49.36
N GLY A 150 -19.35 18.82 -48.22
CA GLY A 150 -19.23 17.92 -47.07
C GLY A 150 -18.15 16.83 -47.18
N GLY A 151 -17.79 16.41 -48.40
CA GLY A 151 -16.75 15.41 -48.63
C GLY A 151 -15.33 15.93 -48.44
N TYR A 152 -14.36 15.02 -48.42
CA TYR A 152 -12.93 15.33 -48.33
C TYR A 152 -12.14 14.72 -49.50
N LEU A 153 -10.97 15.30 -49.78
CA LEU A 153 -10.01 14.74 -50.73
C LEU A 153 -9.21 13.64 -50.03
N ALA A 154 -9.20 12.44 -50.58
CA ALA A 154 -8.51 11.26 -50.06
C ALA A 154 -7.66 10.62 -51.17
N PHE A 155 -6.95 9.54 -50.83
CA PHE A 155 -6.20 8.73 -51.80
C PHE A 155 -6.74 7.29 -51.76
N ASP A 156 -6.89 6.67 -52.93
CA ASP A 156 -7.27 5.26 -53.04
C ASP A 156 -6.09 4.31 -52.71
N ALA A 157 -6.27 3.01 -52.90
CA ALA A 157 -5.25 2.00 -52.60
C ALA A 157 -3.99 2.15 -53.48
N GLU A 158 -4.14 2.75 -54.64
CA GLU A 158 -3.08 3.05 -55.60
C GLU A 158 -2.46 4.44 -55.39
N GLY A 159 -2.95 5.21 -54.41
CA GLY A 159 -2.45 6.55 -54.09
C GLY A 159 -2.99 7.66 -54.98
N LEU A 160 -4.02 7.40 -55.79
CA LEU A 160 -4.63 8.40 -56.67
C LEU A 160 -5.65 9.25 -55.89
N PRO A 161 -5.71 10.58 -56.14
CA PRO A 161 -6.68 11.44 -55.48
C PRO A 161 -8.12 11.05 -55.80
N ILE A 162 -8.96 10.86 -54.78
CA ILE A 162 -10.39 10.58 -54.91
C ILE A 162 -11.22 11.50 -54.01
N ARG A 163 -12.51 11.69 -54.34
CA ARG A 163 -13.49 12.34 -53.45
C ARG A 163 -14.13 11.29 -52.53
N ALA A 164 -13.91 11.40 -51.23
CA ALA A 164 -14.52 10.51 -50.23
C ALA A 164 -15.74 11.16 -49.55
N PRO A 165 -16.79 10.37 -49.20
CA PRO A 165 -17.97 10.86 -48.47
C PRO A 165 -17.67 11.14 -47.00
N GLY A 166 -18.35 12.13 -46.41
CA GLY A 166 -18.29 12.43 -44.99
C GLY A 166 -18.92 13.79 -44.65
N THR A 167 -19.02 14.10 -43.36
CA THR A 167 -19.46 15.43 -42.85
C THR A 167 -18.51 15.97 -41.77
N GLY A 168 -17.38 15.30 -41.53
CA GLY A 168 -16.58 15.47 -40.31
C GLY A 168 -17.11 14.70 -39.09
N ASN A 169 -18.32 14.13 -39.16
CA ASN A 169 -18.76 13.06 -38.27
C ASN A 169 -18.46 11.73 -38.96
N ASP A 170 -17.40 11.05 -38.55
CA ASP A 170 -17.07 9.70 -39.03
C ASP A 170 -17.83 8.66 -38.18
N PRO A 171 -18.93 8.07 -38.68
CA PRO A 171 -19.70 7.06 -37.95
C PRO A 171 -18.90 5.76 -37.84
N ASP A 172 -18.00 5.49 -38.78
CA ASP A 172 -17.18 4.30 -38.80
C ASP A 172 -16.10 4.40 -37.74
N LEU A 173 -15.53 5.58 -37.49
CA LEU A 173 -14.65 5.79 -36.33
C LEU A 173 -15.38 5.48 -35.01
N ARG A 174 -16.64 5.92 -34.84
CA ARG A 174 -17.42 5.59 -33.63
C ARG A 174 -17.71 4.09 -33.54
N GLY A 175 -18.05 3.45 -34.66
CA GLY A 175 -18.29 2.01 -34.73
C GLY A 175 -17.02 1.18 -34.48
N GLN A 176 -15.88 1.61 -35.03
CA GLN A 176 -14.57 0.99 -34.85
C GLN A 176 -14.08 1.13 -33.40
N LEU A 177 -14.20 2.32 -32.81
CA LEU A 177 -13.89 2.54 -31.40
C LEU A 177 -14.83 1.77 -30.45
N ALA A 178 -16.09 1.58 -30.83
CA ALA A 178 -17.07 0.81 -30.05
C ALA A 178 -17.03 -0.71 -30.30
N SER A 179 -16.25 -1.17 -31.29
CA SER A 179 -16.12 -2.59 -31.64
C SER A 179 -15.12 -3.31 -30.73
N ALA A 180 -15.24 -4.64 -30.64
CA ALA A 180 -14.25 -5.45 -29.93
C ALA A 180 -12.88 -5.34 -30.61
N GLY A 181 -11.94 -4.63 -29.98
CA GLY A 181 -10.62 -4.27 -30.55
C GLY A 181 -10.45 -2.79 -30.89
N GLY A 182 -11.47 -1.95 -30.66
CA GLY A 182 -11.39 -0.50 -30.85
C GLY A 182 -10.37 0.20 -29.94
N ASP A 183 -10.05 -0.40 -28.81
CA ASP A 183 -9.00 0.00 -27.88
C ASP A 183 -7.59 -0.04 -28.50
N ALA A 184 -7.34 -1.00 -29.41
CA ALA A 184 -6.07 -1.11 -30.13
C ALA A 184 -5.86 0.02 -31.17
N LEU A 185 -6.93 0.72 -31.55
CA LEU A 185 -6.90 1.80 -32.55
C LEU A 185 -6.61 3.19 -31.95
N VAL A 186 -6.73 3.35 -30.62
CA VAL A 186 -6.47 4.62 -29.93
C VAL A 186 -5.02 4.74 -29.45
N LEU A 187 -4.29 3.63 -29.30
CA LEU A 187 -2.99 3.62 -28.62
C LEU A 187 -1.97 2.69 -29.30
N THR A 188 -1.03 3.27 -30.04
CA THR A 188 0.05 2.55 -30.71
C THR A 188 1.22 2.25 -29.75
N SER A 189 1.08 1.27 -28.85
CA SER A 189 2.23 0.43 -28.46
C SER A 189 1.80 -0.78 -27.66
N ARG A 190 1.94 -1.95 -28.30
CA ARG A 190 2.16 -3.29 -27.73
C ARG A 190 2.16 -3.36 -26.18
N GLY A 191 1.01 -3.66 -25.57
CA GLY A 191 0.94 -4.14 -24.19
C GLY A 191 0.80 -3.09 -23.08
N ALA A 192 0.59 -1.81 -23.41
CA ALA A 192 0.41 -0.77 -22.38
C ALA A 192 -0.98 -0.79 -21.70
N LEU A 193 -2.02 -1.40 -22.29
CA LEU A 193 -3.35 -1.39 -21.68
C LEU A 193 -3.38 -2.17 -20.36
N SER A 194 -2.78 -3.37 -20.29
CA SER A 194 -2.69 -4.11 -19.01
C SER A 194 -1.79 -3.40 -18.00
N GLN A 195 -0.79 -2.63 -18.44
CA GLN A 195 0.09 -1.85 -17.55
C GLN A 195 -0.52 -0.52 -17.09
N VAL A 196 -1.43 0.07 -17.86
CA VAL A 196 -2.13 1.31 -17.53
C VAL A 196 -3.40 1.00 -16.73
N VAL A 197 -4.17 -0.01 -17.13
CA VAL A 197 -5.34 -0.50 -16.39
C VAL A 197 -4.92 -1.05 -15.04
N SER A 198 -3.80 -1.80 -14.94
CA SER A 198 -3.28 -2.26 -13.63
C SER A 198 -2.84 -1.13 -12.68
N ARG A 199 -2.70 0.11 -13.18
CA ARG A 199 -2.32 1.28 -12.38
C ARG A 199 -3.49 2.22 -12.06
N LEU A 200 -4.66 2.03 -12.68
CA LEU A 200 -5.82 2.85 -12.35
C LEU A 200 -6.37 2.41 -10.99
N PRO A 201 -6.74 3.37 -10.11
CA PRO A 201 -7.46 3.04 -8.91
C PRO A 201 -8.82 2.45 -9.26
N LEU A 202 -9.20 1.37 -8.58
CA LEU A 202 -10.57 0.88 -8.54
C LEU A 202 -11.30 1.54 -7.38
N PHE A 203 -12.58 1.85 -7.56
CA PHE A 203 -13.43 2.35 -6.49
C PHE A 203 -14.50 1.31 -6.18
N ILE A 204 -14.66 0.94 -4.91
CA ILE A 204 -15.64 -0.08 -4.48
C ILE A 204 -17.06 0.31 -4.94
N GLU A 205 -17.37 1.60 -4.92
CA GLU A 205 -18.70 2.11 -5.29
C GLU A 205 -19.01 2.01 -6.79
N ASP A 206 -18.01 1.82 -7.66
CA ASP A 206 -18.24 1.58 -9.09
C ASP A 206 -18.85 0.19 -9.36
N TYR A 207 -18.76 -0.72 -8.38
CA TYR A 207 -19.31 -2.08 -8.43
C TYR A 207 -20.67 -2.21 -7.73
N ARG A 208 -21.23 -1.10 -7.24
CA ARG A 208 -22.52 -1.11 -6.54
C ARG A 208 -23.68 -0.96 -7.51
N GLU A 209 -24.56 -1.96 -7.53
CA GLU A 209 -25.84 -1.89 -8.24
C GLU A 209 -27.03 -1.68 -7.29
N THR A 210 -28.17 -1.28 -7.85
CA THR A 210 -29.39 -1.04 -7.08
C THR A 210 -29.88 -2.33 -6.42
N GLY A 211 -29.92 -2.35 -5.09
CA GLY A 211 -30.38 -3.50 -4.30
C GLY A 211 -29.30 -4.51 -3.92
N MET A 212 -28.03 -4.29 -4.31
CA MET A 212 -26.91 -5.12 -3.84
C MET A 212 -26.60 -4.87 -2.37
N SER A 213 -26.24 -5.92 -1.65
CA SER A 213 -25.69 -5.81 -0.31
C SER A 213 -24.27 -5.23 -0.35
N ASP A 214 -23.77 -4.76 0.80
CA ASP A 214 -22.39 -4.31 0.90
C ASP A 214 -21.39 -5.46 0.74
N VAL A 215 -21.75 -6.67 1.19
CA VAL A 215 -20.96 -7.90 0.96
C VAL A 215 -20.82 -8.18 -0.53
N ASP A 216 -21.93 -8.20 -1.28
CA ASP A 216 -21.89 -8.48 -2.73
C ASP A 216 -21.10 -7.40 -3.48
N THR A 217 -21.22 -6.13 -3.04
CA THR A 217 -20.48 -5.00 -3.62
C THR A 217 -18.97 -5.16 -3.38
N LEU A 218 -18.58 -5.51 -2.15
CA LEU A 218 -17.18 -5.77 -1.79
C LEU A 218 -16.62 -6.99 -2.52
N GLU A 219 -17.40 -8.08 -2.63
CA GLU A 219 -17.00 -9.28 -3.35
C GLU A 219 -16.75 -9.00 -4.84
N ALA A 220 -17.63 -8.23 -5.49
CA ALA A 220 -17.47 -7.80 -6.87
C ALA A 220 -16.20 -6.93 -7.04
N ALA A 221 -15.99 -5.96 -6.14
CA ALA A 221 -14.81 -5.09 -6.18
C ALA A 221 -13.50 -5.86 -5.92
N PHE A 222 -13.47 -6.76 -4.93
CA PHE A 222 -12.31 -7.61 -4.65
C PHE A 222 -12.01 -8.57 -5.80
N THR A 223 -13.04 -9.14 -6.43
CA THR A 223 -12.87 -9.99 -7.62
C THR A 223 -12.20 -9.22 -8.75
N ALA A 224 -12.64 -7.99 -9.03
CA ALA A 224 -12.03 -7.15 -10.04
C ALA A 224 -10.60 -6.72 -9.68
N TRP A 225 -10.35 -6.43 -8.41
CA TRP A 225 -9.02 -6.06 -7.90
C TRP A 225 -8.01 -7.20 -8.02
N VAL A 226 -8.43 -8.44 -7.72
CA VAL A 226 -7.63 -9.65 -7.95
C VAL A 226 -7.40 -9.87 -9.45
N ALA A 227 -8.43 -9.71 -10.29
CA ALA A 227 -8.30 -9.83 -11.74
C ALA A 227 -7.34 -8.79 -12.35
N GLN A 228 -7.24 -7.61 -11.75
CA GLN A 228 -6.27 -6.56 -12.10
C GLN A 228 -4.83 -6.89 -11.65
N GLY A 229 -4.67 -7.88 -10.75
CA GLY A 229 -3.38 -8.26 -10.17
C GLY A 229 -2.94 -7.36 -9.01
N GLY A 230 -3.87 -6.65 -8.36
CA GLY A 230 -3.59 -5.69 -7.29
C GLY A 230 -3.74 -4.23 -7.73
N GLY A 231 -2.86 -3.35 -7.24
CA GLY A 231 -2.99 -1.90 -7.39
C GLY A 231 -3.82 -1.26 -6.26
N LEU A 232 -4.32 -0.04 -6.48
CA LEU A 232 -5.07 0.72 -5.49
C LEU A 232 -6.58 0.42 -5.60
N LEU A 233 -7.19 -0.08 -4.52
CA LEU A 233 -8.64 -0.18 -4.34
C LEU A 233 -9.08 0.82 -3.26
N VAL A 234 -10.05 1.68 -3.58
CA VAL A 234 -10.49 2.78 -2.72
C VAL A 234 -11.97 2.60 -2.36
N ALA A 235 -12.27 2.64 -1.07
CA ALA A 235 -13.65 2.63 -0.60
C ALA A 235 -14.31 4.02 -0.72
N GLY A 236 -15.64 4.04 -0.69
CA GLY A 236 -16.43 5.27 -0.61
C GLY A 236 -16.07 6.05 0.65
N ALA A 237 -15.73 7.34 0.50
CA ALA A 237 -15.22 8.18 1.58
C ALA A 237 -16.19 8.21 2.77
N GLY A 238 -15.71 7.79 3.96
CA GLY A 238 -16.50 7.78 5.20
C GLY A 238 -17.75 6.89 5.20
N ARG A 239 -17.89 5.99 4.21
CA ARG A 239 -19.06 5.10 4.10
C ARG A 239 -19.03 4.02 5.19
N SER A 240 -20.20 3.47 5.54
CA SER A 240 -20.30 2.22 6.28
C SER A 240 -20.52 1.06 5.31
N TYR A 241 -19.76 -0.03 5.48
CA TYR A 241 -19.93 -1.29 4.76
C TYR A 241 -20.35 -2.37 5.76
N ASP A 242 -21.60 -2.82 5.63
CA ASP A 242 -22.15 -3.84 6.51
C ASP A 242 -21.91 -5.25 5.97
N LEU A 243 -21.09 -6.02 6.69
CA LEU A 243 -20.83 -7.42 6.37
C LEU A 243 -21.97 -8.34 6.83
N GLY A 244 -22.93 -7.82 7.62
CA GLY A 244 -24.04 -8.58 8.15
C GLY A 244 -23.63 -9.51 9.30
N THR A 245 -24.37 -10.60 9.46
CA THR A 245 -24.22 -11.51 10.60
C THR A 245 -23.07 -12.51 10.42
N VAL A 246 -22.17 -12.58 11.40
CA VAL A 246 -21.11 -13.61 11.47
C VAL A 246 -21.50 -14.71 12.46
N SER A 247 -21.46 -15.96 12.03
CA SER A 247 -21.83 -17.13 12.84
C SER A 247 -21.01 -18.38 12.46
N LEU A 248 -21.15 -19.47 13.23
CA LEU A 248 -20.58 -20.78 12.88
C LEU A 248 -21.09 -21.23 11.51
N GLY A 249 -20.21 -21.23 10.51
CA GLY A 249 -20.51 -21.63 9.13
C GLY A 249 -20.61 -20.49 8.12
N SER A 250 -20.60 -19.22 8.56
CA SER A 250 -20.57 -18.02 7.70
C SER A 250 -19.28 -17.21 7.84
N THR A 251 -18.21 -17.82 8.39
CA THR A 251 -16.91 -17.18 8.64
C THR A 251 -15.79 -17.93 7.91
N PRO A 252 -14.85 -17.24 7.23
CA PRO A 252 -14.84 -15.80 6.96
C PRO A 252 -16.01 -15.35 6.07
N ILE A 253 -16.42 -14.08 6.16
CA ILE A 253 -17.50 -13.54 5.30
C ILE A 253 -16.97 -13.31 3.87
N LEU A 254 -15.81 -12.68 3.75
CA LEU A 254 -15.15 -12.43 2.47
C LEU A 254 -13.76 -13.04 2.49
N THR A 255 -13.33 -13.62 1.37
CA THR A 255 -12.00 -14.18 1.20
C THR A 255 -11.35 -13.58 -0.04
N VAL A 256 -10.11 -13.10 0.11
CA VAL A 256 -9.34 -12.49 -0.97
C VAL A 256 -8.00 -13.20 -1.09
N THR A 257 -7.69 -13.73 -2.28
CA THR A 257 -6.47 -14.52 -2.51
C THR A 257 -5.68 -14.05 -3.71
N GLY A 258 -4.35 -14.17 -3.66
CA GLY A 258 -3.50 -14.01 -4.85
C GLY A 258 -3.14 -12.56 -5.19
N LEU A 259 -3.21 -11.65 -4.22
CA LEU A 259 -2.88 -10.23 -4.45
C LEU A 259 -1.36 -9.98 -4.40
N ARG A 260 -0.89 -9.09 -5.27
CA ARG A 260 0.50 -8.60 -5.29
C ARG A 260 0.49 -7.07 -5.40
N ASN A 261 1.38 -6.36 -4.73
CA ASN A 261 1.52 -4.89 -4.83
C ASN A 261 0.17 -4.15 -4.71
N ALA A 262 -0.51 -4.39 -3.60
CA ALA A 262 -1.91 -4.08 -3.40
C ALA A 262 -2.09 -3.03 -2.29
N VAL A 263 -2.94 -2.03 -2.52
CA VAL A 263 -3.34 -1.07 -1.48
C VAL A 263 -4.86 -1.06 -1.37
N LEU A 264 -5.39 -1.45 -0.21
CA LEU A 264 -6.79 -1.26 0.17
C LEU A 264 -6.90 -0.02 1.05
N ASP A 265 -7.36 1.08 0.44
CA ASP A 265 -7.63 2.32 1.13
C ASP A 265 -9.12 2.43 1.45
N TRP A 266 -9.46 2.22 2.72
CA TRP A 266 -10.83 2.35 3.17
C TRP A 266 -11.29 3.81 3.24
N ASN A 267 -10.41 4.79 3.01
CA ASN A 267 -10.80 6.18 2.82
C ASN A 267 -11.67 6.74 3.98
N GLY A 268 -11.36 6.30 5.21
CA GLY A 268 -12.10 6.65 6.42
C GLY A 268 -13.42 5.90 6.62
N ALA A 269 -13.71 4.89 5.79
CA ALA A 269 -14.90 4.05 5.90
C ALA A 269 -14.87 3.16 7.15
N THR A 270 -16.07 2.73 7.54
CA THR A 270 -16.30 1.80 8.65
C THR A 270 -16.77 0.46 8.11
N VAL A 271 -16.16 -0.64 8.54
CA VAL A 271 -16.60 -2.01 8.30
C VAL A 271 -17.37 -2.47 9.54
N THR A 272 -18.64 -2.81 9.37
CA THR A 272 -19.51 -3.25 10.47
C THR A 272 -19.88 -4.71 10.28
N MET A 273 -20.07 -5.44 11.38
CA MET A 273 -20.61 -6.80 11.37
C MET A 273 -21.39 -7.05 12.68
N GLU A 274 -22.09 -8.17 12.74
CA GLU A 274 -22.83 -8.60 13.95
C GLU A 274 -22.56 -10.07 14.27
N THR A 275 -21.77 -10.34 15.30
CA THR A 275 -21.55 -11.70 15.79
C THR A 275 -22.70 -12.14 16.71
N THR A 276 -23.34 -13.27 16.40
CA THR A 276 -24.52 -13.74 17.16
C THR A 276 -24.23 -14.87 18.14
N ALA A 277 -23.03 -15.44 18.14
CA ALA A 277 -22.65 -16.59 18.97
C ALA A 277 -21.22 -16.47 19.49
N SER A 278 -20.88 -17.24 20.54
CA SER A 278 -19.50 -17.34 21.06
C SER A 278 -18.62 -18.15 20.11
N VAL A 279 -18.09 -17.48 19.09
CA VAL A 279 -17.34 -18.08 17.98
C VAL A 279 -16.17 -17.17 17.62
N VAL A 280 -15.04 -17.76 17.23
CA VAL A 280 -13.94 -17.00 16.62
C VAL A 280 -14.34 -16.67 15.17
N ALA A 281 -15.01 -15.54 15.01
CA ALA A 281 -15.50 -15.06 13.72
C ALA A 281 -14.42 -14.23 12.98
N ILE A 282 -14.53 -14.16 11.66
CA ILE A 282 -13.64 -13.42 10.76
C ILE A 282 -14.51 -12.64 9.77
N GLY A 283 -14.28 -11.34 9.67
CA GLY A 283 -14.89 -10.49 8.64
C GLY A 283 -14.28 -10.77 7.27
N ILE A 284 -13.06 -10.26 7.04
CA ILE A 284 -12.36 -10.39 5.75
C ILE A 284 -11.07 -11.18 5.92
N GLU A 285 -10.92 -12.27 5.17
CA GLU A 285 -9.73 -13.12 5.13
C GLU A 285 -8.86 -12.84 3.91
N PHE A 286 -7.55 -12.76 4.14
CA PHE A 286 -6.54 -12.68 3.09
C PHE A 286 -5.66 -13.94 3.10
N ALA A 287 -5.35 -14.46 1.92
CA ALA A 287 -4.39 -15.56 1.74
C ALA A 287 -3.57 -15.38 0.47
N ASP A 288 -2.37 -15.95 0.39
CA ASP A 288 -1.45 -15.75 -0.75
C ASP A 288 -1.33 -14.28 -1.16
N VAL A 289 -0.96 -13.40 -0.22
CA VAL A 289 -0.77 -11.96 -0.50
C VAL A 289 0.69 -11.56 -0.36
N GLN A 290 1.17 -10.69 -1.25
CA GLN A 290 2.50 -10.08 -1.13
C GLN A 290 2.41 -8.57 -1.35
N ASP A 291 3.05 -7.78 -0.48
CA ASP A 291 3.07 -6.32 -0.55
C ASP A 291 1.65 -5.72 -0.49
N LEU A 292 0.91 -6.04 0.58
CA LEU A 292 -0.44 -5.56 0.83
C LEU A 292 -0.43 -4.45 1.90
N ALA A 293 -0.95 -3.27 1.56
CA ALA A 293 -1.22 -2.18 2.51
C ALA A 293 -2.72 -2.01 2.75
N ILE A 294 -3.15 -2.06 4.00
CA ILE A 294 -4.53 -1.76 4.42
C ILE A 294 -4.50 -0.47 5.23
N ARG A 295 -5.28 0.53 4.83
CA ARG A 295 -5.23 1.84 5.48
C ARG A 295 -6.57 2.55 5.63
N ASN A 296 -6.61 3.48 6.57
CA ASN A 296 -7.73 4.40 6.82
C ASN A 296 -9.07 3.70 7.09
N VAL A 297 -9.06 2.67 7.93
CA VAL A 297 -10.23 1.83 8.19
C VAL A 297 -10.65 1.89 9.65
N ARG A 298 -11.97 1.93 9.86
CA ARG A 298 -12.58 1.63 11.15
C ARG A 298 -13.30 0.29 11.07
N ALA A 299 -13.22 -0.54 12.10
CA ALA A 299 -13.94 -1.80 12.16
C ALA A 299 -14.67 -1.93 13.50
N THR A 300 -15.87 -2.50 13.47
CA THR A 300 -16.67 -2.75 14.68
C THR A 300 -17.57 -3.96 14.51
N ASP A 301 -17.83 -4.66 15.61
CA ASP A 301 -18.74 -5.79 15.69
C ASP A 301 -19.83 -5.49 16.72
N THR A 302 -21.03 -5.19 16.24
CA THR A 302 -22.18 -4.84 17.08
C THR A 302 -22.68 -6.00 17.96
N GLY A 303 -22.27 -7.22 17.65
CA GLY A 303 -22.57 -8.42 18.42
C GLY A 303 -21.47 -8.80 19.42
N PHE A 304 -20.38 -8.03 19.49
CA PHE A 304 -19.29 -8.27 20.41
C PHE A 304 -19.73 -8.20 21.87
N ASP A 305 -19.18 -9.09 22.68
CA ASP A 305 -19.44 -9.15 24.12
C ASP A 305 -18.15 -9.53 24.84
N ILE A 306 -17.54 -8.54 25.52
CA ILE A 306 -16.24 -8.72 26.17
C ILE A 306 -16.28 -9.74 27.32
N ASP A 307 -17.43 -9.89 27.97
CA ASP A 307 -17.64 -10.78 29.11
C ASP A 307 -17.76 -12.25 28.67
N GLN A 308 -18.18 -12.48 27.44
CA GLN A 308 -18.29 -13.82 26.87
C GLN A 308 -17.00 -14.24 26.16
N THR A 309 -16.46 -15.39 26.55
CA THR A 309 -15.27 -15.97 25.91
C THR A 309 -15.50 -16.12 24.41
N TRP A 310 -14.68 -15.41 23.63
CA TRP A 310 -14.64 -15.45 22.17
C TRP A 310 -15.97 -15.11 21.48
N LYS A 311 -16.83 -14.28 22.08
CA LYS A 311 -17.98 -13.74 21.36
C LYS A 311 -17.59 -12.46 20.63
N GLY A 312 -17.19 -12.61 19.36
CA GLY A 312 -16.96 -11.50 18.45
C GLY A 312 -16.18 -11.90 17.19
N ALA A 313 -15.95 -10.94 16.31
CA ALA A 313 -15.20 -11.14 15.07
C ALA A 313 -13.82 -10.46 15.06
N PHE A 314 -12.87 -11.05 14.34
CA PHE A 314 -11.68 -10.35 13.86
C PHE A 314 -12.03 -9.56 12.60
N ALA A 315 -11.60 -8.29 12.51
CA ALA A 315 -11.83 -7.50 11.31
C ALA A 315 -11.13 -8.10 10.08
N PHE A 316 -9.85 -8.44 10.24
CA PHE A 316 -9.03 -9.05 9.20
C PHE A 316 -8.37 -10.35 9.67
N SER A 317 -8.31 -11.38 8.81
CA SER A 317 -7.45 -12.54 9.04
C SER A 317 -6.44 -12.71 7.91
N PHE A 318 -5.33 -13.37 8.23
CA PHE A 318 -4.30 -13.77 7.28
C PHE A 318 -4.05 -15.26 7.47
N ASN A 319 -4.34 -16.01 6.42
CA ASN A 319 -4.39 -17.47 6.44
C ASN A 319 -3.14 -18.07 5.79
N GLY A 320 -2.31 -18.72 6.60
CA GLY A 320 -1.09 -19.43 6.19
C GLY A 320 -1.29 -20.93 5.94
N GLN A 321 -2.53 -21.42 5.81
CA GLN A 321 -2.80 -22.84 5.58
C GLN A 321 -2.43 -23.27 4.16
N SER A 322 -2.86 -22.51 3.15
CA SER A 322 -2.73 -22.91 1.74
C SER A 322 -1.50 -22.34 1.06
N SER A 323 -1.02 -21.17 1.47
CA SER A 323 0.06 -20.44 0.80
C SER A 323 0.73 -19.43 1.73
N PRO A 324 1.99 -19.04 1.48
CA PRO A 324 2.67 -18.02 2.28
C PRO A 324 2.06 -16.63 2.02
N SER A 325 2.32 -15.68 2.91
CA SER A 325 2.01 -14.26 2.66
C SER A 325 3.09 -13.37 3.22
N GLU A 326 3.42 -12.27 2.54
CA GLU A 326 4.58 -11.45 2.88
C GLU A 326 4.28 -9.96 2.77
N ASN A 327 4.97 -9.14 3.58
CA ASN A 327 4.92 -7.67 3.50
C ASN A 327 3.50 -7.09 3.60
N ILE A 328 2.89 -7.24 4.77
CA ILE A 328 1.55 -6.72 5.10
C ILE A 328 1.70 -5.49 5.99
N SER A 329 1.03 -4.39 5.65
CA SER A 329 1.12 -3.14 6.43
C SER A 329 -0.26 -2.57 6.77
N PHE A 330 -0.37 -2.03 7.98
CA PHE A 330 -1.56 -1.34 8.47
C PHE A 330 -1.22 0.11 8.81
N GLU A 331 -2.00 1.06 8.31
CA GLU A 331 -1.84 2.48 8.62
C GLU A 331 -3.21 3.10 8.93
N ASN A 332 -3.31 3.85 10.04
CA ASN A 332 -4.56 4.49 10.45
C ASN A 332 -5.73 3.49 10.54
N PHE A 333 -5.49 2.35 11.17
CA PHE A 333 -6.49 1.31 11.42
C PHE A 333 -7.02 1.41 12.86
N SER A 334 -8.33 1.60 13.00
CA SER A 334 -9.01 1.46 14.29
C SER A 334 -9.99 0.29 14.34
N ALA A 335 -10.00 -0.44 15.45
CA ALA A 335 -11.01 -1.46 15.74
C ALA A 335 -11.64 -1.18 17.10
N GLU A 336 -12.97 -1.24 17.20
CA GLU A 336 -13.71 -0.98 18.44
C GLU A 336 -14.79 -2.04 18.66
N GLU A 337 -14.88 -2.59 19.87
CA GLU A 337 -15.86 -3.62 20.24
C GLU A 337 -15.77 -4.84 19.31
N MET A 338 -14.64 -5.54 19.37
CA MET A 338 -14.36 -6.68 18.48
C MET A 338 -13.57 -7.78 19.21
N LEU A 339 -13.55 -8.99 18.65
CA LEU A 339 -12.65 -10.04 19.12
C LEU A 339 -11.19 -9.62 18.93
N GLY A 340 -10.87 -8.94 17.83
CA GLY A 340 -9.60 -8.25 17.67
C GLY A 340 -9.43 -7.61 16.29
N PRO A 341 -8.38 -6.79 16.10
CA PRO A 341 -8.15 -6.09 14.84
C PRO A 341 -7.69 -7.05 13.73
N CYS A 342 -6.80 -7.98 14.04
CA CYS A 342 -6.27 -8.90 13.06
C CYS A 342 -5.81 -10.23 13.66
N LEU A 343 -6.01 -11.31 12.90
CA LEU A 343 -5.58 -12.67 13.23
C LEU A 343 -4.62 -13.20 12.15
N PHE A 344 -3.40 -13.56 12.54
CA PHE A 344 -2.45 -14.28 11.68
C PHE A 344 -2.41 -15.74 12.13
N TYR A 345 -2.75 -16.68 11.25
CA TYR A 345 -2.91 -18.07 11.65
C TYR A 345 -2.55 -19.07 10.55
N GLY A 346 -2.56 -20.37 10.88
CA GLY A 346 -2.22 -21.47 10.00
C GLY A 346 -0.81 -22.00 10.23
N ASP A 347 -0.60 -23.30 10.01
CA ASP A 347 0.62 -24.02 10.41
C ASP A 347 1.37 -24.67 9.25
N SER A 348 0.94 -24.43 8.01
CA SER A 348 1.50 -25.07 6.82
C SER A 348 2.49 -24.18 6.06
N HIS A 349 2.22 -22.87 5.98
CA HIS A 349 3.08 -21.87 5.35
C HIS A 349 3.31 -20.69 6.30
N ARG A 350 4.35 -19.88 6.04
CA ARG A 350 4.66 -18.69 6.87
C ARG A 350 4.05 -17.43 6.29
N ILE A 351 3.56 -16.60 7.18
CA ILE A 351 3.19 -15.21 6.99
C ILE A 351 4.30 -14.38 7.63
N SER A 352 4.87 -13.43 6.91
CA SER A 352 6.05 -12.69 7.38
C SER A 352 6.05 -11.23 6.94
N GLY A 353 6.74 -10.37 7.67
CA GLY A 353 6.89 -8.96 7.31
C GLY A 353 5.59 -8.18 7.54
N VAL A 354 5.12 -8.16 8.79
CA VAL A 354 3.91 -7.40 9.17
C VAL A 354 4.33 -6.07 9.79
N SER A 355 3.65 -4.97 9.47
CA SER A 355 3.94 -3.67 10.08
C SER A 355 2.69 -2.91 10.50
N PHE A 356 2.77 -2.24 11.64
CA PHE A 356 1.72 -1.37 12.16
C PHE A 356 2.20 0.08 12.27
N GLY A 357 1.47 0.99 11.63
CA GLY A 357 1.63 2.42 11.78
C GLY A 357 1.28 2.89 13.19
N SER A 358 2.02 3.87 13.69
CA SER A 358 1.86 4.41 15.06
C SER A 358 0.49 5.03 15.36
N ASN A 359 -0.37 5.17 14.36
CA ASN A 359 -1.75 5.65 14.40
C ASN A 359 -2.80 4.53 14.51
N CYS A 360 -2.40 3.25 14.57
CA CYS A 360 -3.32 2.14 14.81
C CYS A 360 -3.85 2.15 16.26
N ARG A 361 -5.17 2.01 16.44
CA ARG A 361 -5.87 2.16 17.74
C ARG A 361 -6.93 1.08 17.94
N PHE A 362 -6.86 0.32 19.02
CA PHE A 362 -7.78 -0.80 19.27
C PHE A 362 -8.46 -0.65 20.61
N LYS A 363 -9.79 -0.50 20.65
CA LYS A 363 -10.53 -0.13 21.85
C LYS A 363 -11.59 -1.17 22.18
N ASN A 364 -11.74 -1.51 23.46
CA ASN A 364 -12.72 -2.48 23.95
C ASN A 364 -12.65 -3.80 23.17
N CYS A 365 -11.44 -4.28 22.85
CA CYS A 365 -11.26 -5.53 22.11
C CYS A 365 -10.95 -6.70 23.05
N TYR A 366 -11.34 -7.92 22.69
CA TYR A 366 -10.89 -9.10 23.44
C TYR A 366 -9.37 -9.29 23.29
N TYR A 367 -8.86 -9.16 22.07
CA TYR A 367 -7.44 -9.22 21.75
C TYR A 367 -7.02 -7.97 20.98
N GLY A 368 -5.77 -7.52 21.19
CA GLY A 368 -5.04 -6.77 20.19
C GLY A 368 -4.66 -7.66 18.99
N PRO A 369 -3.68 -7.26 18.17
CA PRO A 369 -3.17 -8.10 17.10
C PRO A 369 -2.77 -9.49 17.61
N SER A 370 -3.34 -10.53 16.98
CA SER A 370 -3.17 -11.93 17.40
C SER A 370 -2.32 -12.70 16.40
N PHE A 371 -1.26 -13.32 16.88
CA PHE A 371 -0.30 -14.09 16.08
C PHE A 371 -0.26 -15.54 16.56
N GLN A 372 -0.84 -16.44 15.77
CA GLN A 372 -1.18 -17.79 16.19
C GLN A 372 -0.50 -18.84 15.30
N GLU A 373 0.63 -19.37 15.75
CA GLU A 373 1.57 -20.17 14.95
C GLU A 373 2.12 -19.44 13.71
N ASN A 374 1.82 -18.15 13.52
CA ASN A 374 2.11 -17.44 12.30
C ASN A 374 2.22 -15.91 12.46
N GLY A 375 2.83 -15.26 11.48
CA GLY A 375 3.17 -13.84 11.50
C GLY A 375 4.56 -13.61 12.09
N ASP A 376 5.61 -13.75 11.29
CA ASP A 376 7.00 -13.41 11.63
C ASP A 376 7.37 -11.98 11.24
N ASN A 377 8.52 -11.49 11.72
CA ASN A 377 9.11 -10.22 11.29
C ASN A 377 8.11 -9.06 11.42
N VAL A 378 7.46 -8.96 12.58
CA VAL A 378 6.45 -7.93 12.88
C VAL A 378 7.14 -6.69 13.43
N SER A 379 6.78 -5.50 12.94
CA SER A 379 7.39 -4.24 13.36
C SER A 379 6.39 -3.09 13.52
N GLY A 380 6.81 -2.00 14.16
CA GLY A 380 6.04 -0.76 14.27
C GLY A 380 5.41 -0.55 15.64
N GLY A 381 4.18 -0.04 15.70
CA GLY A 381 3.52 0.17 16.99
C GLY A 381 2.04 0.53 16.90
N PHE A 382 1.32 0.25 17.97
CA PHE A 382 -0.12 0.49 18.09
C PHE A 382 -0.50 0.82 19.53
N ALA A 383 -1.71 1.33 19.73
CA ALA A 383 -2.25 1.53 21.07
C ALA A 383 -3.52 0.72 21.29
N THR A 384 -3.69 0.22 22.51
CA THR A 384 -4.89 -0.49 22.95
C THR A 384 -5.53 0.23 24.12
N GLU A 385 -6.86 0.25 24.18
CA GLU A 385 -7.65 0.76 25.29
C GLU A 385 -8.64 -0.33 25.72
N ASN A 386 -8.60 -0.74 26.99
CA ASN A 386 -9.50 -1.74 27.57
C ASN A 386 -9.49 -3.10 26.84
N ALA A 387 -8.33 -3.50 26.31
CA ALA A 387 -8.20 -4.81 25.70
C ALA A 387 -8.06 -5.90 26.77
N ARG A 388 -8.72 -7.06 26.62
CA ARG A 388 -8.44 -8.19 27.55
C ARG A 388 -7.00 -8.63 27.41
N ARG A 389 -6.49 -8.82 26.19
CA ARG A 389 -5.03 -8.97 25.96
C ARG A 389 -4.58 -7.98 24.91
N ALA A 390 -3.71 -7.04 25.28
CA ALA A 390 -3.14 -6.06 24.36
C ALA A 390 -2.24 -6.72 23.30
N TYR A 391 -1.63 -7.86 23.64
CA TYR A 391 -0.74 -8.60 22.76
C TYR A 391 -0.83 -10.10 23.01
N PHE A 392 -1.01 -10.87 21.93
CA PHE A 392 -1.13 -12.33 21.99
C PHE A 392 -0.36 -12.97 20.85
N ALA A 393 0.73 -13.65 21.17
CA ALA A 393 1.64 -14.21 20.18
C ALA A 393 2.14 -15.60 20.58
N TYR A 394 2.16 -16.54 19.63
CA TYR A 394 2.83 -17.83 19.76
C TYR A 394 3.24 -18.45 18.43
N GLY A 395 4.33 -19.21 18.45
CA GLY A 395 4.89 -19.86 17.26
C GLY A 395 5.43 -18.87 16.23
N VAL A 396 6.05 -17.79 16.71
CA VAL A 396 6.47 -16.64 15.91
C VAL A 396 7.89 -16.19 16.23
N THR A 397 8.51 -15.53 15.26
CA THR A 397 9.87 -15.02 15.36
C THR A 397 9.98 -13.56 14.96
N ASN A 398 10.94 -12.86 15.58
CA ASN A 398 11.35 -11.49 15.22
C ASN A 398 10.21 -10.47 15.30
N HIS A 399 9.82 -10.07 16.51
CA HIS A 399 8.89 -8.96 16.71
C HIS A 399 9.63 -7.76 17.29
N ASP A 400 9.36 -6.57 16.77
CA ASP A 400 9.94 -5.31 17.24
C ASP A 400 8.84 -4.24 17.30
N LEU A 401 8.16 -4.17 18.44
CA LEU A 401 6.91 -3.41 18.60
C LEU A 401 6.97 -2.39 19.73
N HIS A 402 6.38 -1.22 19.48
CA HIS A 402 6.02 -0.25 20.52
C HIS A 402 4.51 -0.31 20.79
N ILE A 403 4.12 -0.70 22.00
CA ILE A 403 2.72 -0.90 22.39
C ILE A 403 2.38 0.03 23.55
N SER A 404 1.38 0.89 23.35
CA SER A 404 0.79 1.70 24.42
C SER A 404 -0.55 1.12 24.83
N ALA A 405 -0.65 0.60 26.05
CA ALA A 405 -1.88 0.03 26.58
C ALA A 405 -2.46 0.92 27.69
N HIS A 406 -3.74 1.25 27.59
CA HIS A 406 -4.53 1.85 28.65
C HIS A 406 -5.61 0.88 29.07
N ASP A 407 -5.89 0.81 30.37
CA ASP A 407 -6.98 0.02 30.90
C ASP A 407 -7.65 0.76 32.05
N ASP A 408 -8.97 0.85 32.08
CA ASP A 408 -9.69 1.49 33.19
C ASP A 408 -9.93 0.55 34.39
N GLY A 409 -9.57 -0.74 34.28
CA GLY A 409 -9.82 -1.76 35.29
C GLY A 409 -11.20 -2.39 35.19
N ASP A 410 -12.05 -1.90 34.27
CA ASP A 410 -13.37 -2.45 34.03
C ASP A 410 -13.33 -3.67 33.09
N GLY A 411 -14.38 -4.46 33.19
CA GLY A 411 -14.56 -5.68 32.42
C GLY A 411 -14.10 -6.94 33.16
N PRO A 412 -14.08 -8.07 32.45
CA PRO A 412 -13.92 -9.37 33.08
C PRO A 412 -12.48 -9.66 33.46
N ALA A 413 -12.32 -10.37 34.58
CA ALA A 413 -11.02 -10.84 35.04
C ALA A 413 -10.26 -11.54 33.91
N THR A 414 -9.00 -11.17 33.75
CA THR A 414 -8.16 -11.63 32.66
C THR A 414 -6.82 -12.09 33.21
N GLU A 415 -6.27 -13.14 32.63
CA GLU A 415 -5.00 -13.71 33.08
C GLU A 415 -3.87 -12.67 32.99
N CYS A 416 -3.58 -12.20 31.78
CA CYS A 416 -2.50 -11.25 31.50
C CYS A 416 -2.83 -10.28 30.37
N ALA A 417 -2.18 -9.12 30.36
CA ALA A 417 -2.28 -8.16 29.27
C ALA A 417 -1.40 -8.54 28.07
N PHE A 418 -0.23 -9.15 28.31
CA PHE A 418 0.71 -9.58 27.28
C PHE A 418 1.00 -11.07 27.42
N LEU A 419 0.61 -11.87 26.42
CA LEU A 419 0.84 -13.31 26.40
C LEU A 419 1.78 -13.67 25.25
N ILE A 420 2.95 -14.19 25.58
CA ILE A 420 3.92 -14.76 24.65
C ILE A 420 3.99 -16.25 24.93
N LYS A 421 3.71 -17.07 23.94
CA LYS A 421 3.48 -18.49 24.19
C LYS A 421 4.14 -19.36 23.13
N ARG A 422 4.24 -20.65 23.42
CA ARG A 422 4.71 -21.70 22.50
C ARG A 422 3.71 -22.85 22.56
N TYR A 423 3.03 -23.15 21.46
CA TYR A 423 2.21 -24.36 21.29
C TYR A 423 2.93 -25.39 20.42
N GLN A 424 2.94 -25.21 19.11
CA GLN A 424 3.60 -26.13 18.18
C GLN A 424 4.99 -25.64 17.80
N ARG A 425 5.09 -24.40 17.31
CA ARG A 425 6.35 -23.80 16.89
C ARG A 425 6.96 -23.00 18.03
N ASP A 426 8.28 -22.89 17.97
CA ASP A 426 9.05 -22.11 18.92
C ASP A 426 8.80 -20.61 18.75
N THR A 427 9.04 -19.86 19.83
CA THR A 427 8.80 -18.41 19.83
C THR A 427 10.06 -17.68 20.24
N SER A 428 10.56 -16.79 19.39
CA SER A 428 11.82 -16.12 19.68
C SER A 428 11.97 -14.74 19.06
N GLY A 429 12.94 -13.97 19.56
CA GLY A 429 13.29 -12.68 18.97
C GLY A 429 12.21 -11.61 19.19
N ILE A 430 11.55 -11.62 20.34
CA ILE A 430 10.45 -10.69 20.65
C ILE A 430 11.01 -9.50 21.43
N LYS A 431 10.97 -8.31 20.82
CA LYS A 431 11.34 -7.03 21.40
C LYS A 431 10.10 -6.15 21.54
N LEU A 432 9.70 -5.86 22.77
CA LEU A 432 8.54 -5.01 23.05
C LEU A 432 8.95 -3.80 23.88
N ALA A 433 8.67 -2.60 23.39
CA ALA A 433 8.61 -1.40 24.20
C ALA A 433 7.15 -1.17 24.62
N ILE A 434 6.87 -1.29 25.90
CA ILE A 434 5.52 -1.33 26.46
C ILE A 434 5.31 -0.13 27.38
N ALA A 435 4.33 0.72 27.06
CA ALA A 435 3.85 1.79 27.94
C ALA A 435 2.45 1.42 28.46
N LEU A 436 2.28 1.37 29.79
CA LEU A 436 0.99 1.04 30.41
C LEU A 436 0.48 2.17 31.31
N SER A 437 -0.83 2.40 31.28
CA SER A 437 -1.51 3.39 32.11
C SER A 437 -2.90 2.92 32.54
N GLY A 438 -3.48 3.57 33.55
CA GLY A 438 -4.79 3.21 34.11
C GLY A 438 -4.67 2.17 35.23
N SER A 439 -5.48 1.11 35.21
CA SER A 439 -5.59 0.09 36.25
C SER A 439 -5.14 -1.29 35.79
N LEU A 440 -4.48 -2.02 36.68
CA LEU A 440 -4.05 -3.40 36.48
C LEU A 440 -4.98 -4.41 37.18
N ASP A 441 -6.02 -3.93 37.86
CA ASP A 441 -6.76 -4.72 38.86
C ASP A 441 -7.57 -5.87 38.27
N LYS A 442 -7.89 -5.83 36.96
CA LYS A 442 -8.55 -6.95 36.28
C LYS A 442 -7.60 -8.07 35.88
N TYR A 443 -6.29 -7.82 35.92
CA TYR A 443 -5.29 -8.80 35.53
C TYR A 443 -4.84 -9.63 36.73
N THR A 444 -4.48 -10.90 36.50
CA THR A 444 -3.80 -11.72 37.52
C THR A 444 -2.28 -11.59 37.45
N GLU A 445 -1.77 -11.20 36.29
CA GLU A 445 -0.36 -10.91 36.01
C GLU A 445 -0.25 -9.96 34.81
N LEU A 446 0.87 -9.29 34.63
CA LEU A 446 0.99 -8.35 33.52
C LEU A 446 1.47 -9.01 32.22
N ILE A 447 2.58 -9.76 32.30
CA ILE A 447 3.21 -10.44 31.16
C ILE A 447 3.35 -11.92 31.51
N ASN A 448 2.87 -12.81 30.64
CA ASN A 448 3.06 -14.25 30.77
C ASN A 448 3.86 -14.79 29.58
N LEU A 449 4.96 -15.49 29.87
CA LEU A 449 5.66 -16.34 28.92
C LEU A 449 5.30 -17.79 29.20
N GLU A 450 4.71 -18.47 28.23
CA GLU A 450 4.11 -19.78 28.45
C GLU A 450 4.58 -20.85 27.44
N HIS A 451 5.25 -21.91 27.92
CA HIS A 451 5.46 -23.13 27.15
C HIS A 451 4.29 -24.09 27.32
N GLN A 452 3.44 -24.24 26.31
CA GLN A 452 2.43 -25.30 26.28
C GLN A 452 2.60 -26.20 25.05
N PRO A 453 3.75 -26.90 24.92
CA PRO A 453 4.04 -27.77 23.79
C PRO A 453 2.92 -28.80 23.58
N THR A 454 2.35 -28.84 22.37
CA THR A 454 1.40 -29.90 21.99
C THR A 454 2.12 -31.22 21.69
N SER A 455 3.41 -31.15 21.36
CA SER A 455 4.32 -32.29 21.22
C SER A 455 5.78 -31.86 21.41
N GLY A 456 6.63 -32.80 21.82
CA GLY A 456 8.08 -32.59 21.98
C GLY A 456 8.46 -31.58 23.06
N SER A 457 9.72 -31.13 23.00
CA SER A 457 10.19 -29.93 23.71
C SER A 457 9.87 -28.68 22.90
N GLY A 458 9.74 -27.55 23.58
CA GLY A 458 9.59 -26.23 22.97
C GLY A 458 10.59 -25.19 23.43
N TYR A 459 10.84 -24.20 22.59
CA TYR A 459 11.77 -23.11 22.83
C TYR A 459 11.07 -21.75 22.91
N ILE A 460 11.41 -20.98 23.95
CA ILE A 460 11.09 -19.54 24.06
C ILE A 460 12.36 -18.80 24.42
N GLY A 461 12.79 -17.83 23.61
CA GLY A 461 14.07 -17.14 23.81
C GLY A 461 14.23 -15.83 23.05
N GLU A 462 15.37 -15.16 23.25
CA GLU A 462 15.67 -13.87 22.62
C GLU A 462 14.57 -12.83 22.87
N ILE A 463 14.04 -12.80 24.09
CA ILE A 463 12.97 -11.89 24.50
C ILE A 463 13.58 -10.65 25.16
N SER A 464 13.14 -9.47 24.75
CA SER A 464 13.54 -8.18 25.33
C SER A 464 12.31 -7.30 25.55
N LEU A 465 12.03 -6.98 26.81
CA LEU A 465 10.84 -6.24 27.21
C LEU A 465 11.28 -4.95 27.89
N ASN A 466 10.92 -3.80 27.35
CA ASN A 466 11.08 -2.51 28.01
C ASN A 466 9.71 -2.05 28.53
N LEU A 467 9.48 -2.20 29.82
CA LEU A 467 8.20 -1.93 30.45
C LEU A 467 8.21 -0.56 31.15
N GLN A 468 7.24 0.28 30.84
CA GLN A 468 7.05 1.61 31.42
C GLN A 468 5.63 1.73 31.98
N LEU A 469 5.50 1.52 33.29
CA LEU A 469 4.24 1.80 34.00
C LEU A 469 4.12 3.30 34.29
N SER A 470 2.93 3.84 34.06
CA SER A 470 2.59 5.21 34.45
C SER A 470 2.71 5.38 35.97
N ARG A 471 3.04 6.60 36.42
CA ARG A 471 3.18 6.88 37.87
C ARG A 471 1.87 6.73 38.64
N ALA A 472 0.75 6.89 37.96
CA ALA A 472 -0.60 6.81 38.52
C ALA A 472 -1.26 5.45 38.24
N ILE A 473 -0.46 4.42 37.87
CA ILE A 473 -1.01 3.09 37.62
C ILE A 473 -1.68 2.57 38.90
N GLU A 474 -2.92 2.12 38.80
CA GLU A 474 -3.64 1.43 39.87
C GLU A 474 -3.27 -0.05 39.83
N ASP A 475 -2.93 -0.60 40.98
CA ASP A 475 -2.55 -2.00 41.15
C ASP A 475 -2.78 -2.39 42.62
N SER A 476 -4.06 -2.49 42.98
CA SER A 476 -4.48 -2.79 44.35
C SER A 476 -4.14 -4.23 44.75
N ALA A 477 -4.11 -5.15 43.78
CA ALA A 477 -3.77 -6.55 43.97
C ALA A 477 -2.26 -6.83 44.03
N GLY A 478 -1.41 -5.90 43.56
CA GLY A 478 0.04 -6.08 43.54
C GLY A 478 0.47 -7.20 42.60
N ILE A 479 -0.03 -7.19 41.37
CA ILE A 479 0.09 -8.34 40.45
C ILE A 479 1.53 -8.57 39.98
N PRO A 480 1.95 -9.84 39.76
CA PRO A 480 3.24 -10.15 39.16
C PRO A 480 3.42 -9.47 37.79
N ARG A 481 4.63 -8.97 37.53
CA ARG A 481 4.94 -8.23 36.30
C ARG A 481 5.33 -9.16 35.15
N LEU A 482 5.99 -10.27 35.47
CA LEU A 482 6.42 -11.27 34.51
C LEU A 482 6.23 -12.66 35.13
N VAL A 483 5.55 -13.55 34.43
CA VAL A 483 5.36 -14.93 34.84
C VAL A 483 5.89 -15.86 33.76
N LEU A 484 6.59 -16.91 34.19
CA LEU A 484 7.06 -17.98 33.32
C LEU A 484 6.33 -19.27 33.67
N ARG A 485 5.62 -19.84 32.69
CA ARG A 485 4.90 -21.12 32.83
C ARG A 485 5.42 -22.15 31.83
N SER A 486 5.53 -23.40 32.28
CA SER A 486 5.85 -24.53 31.40
C SER A 486 4.92 -25.70 31.69
N TYR A 487 4.44 -26.32 30.62
CA TYR A 487 3.52 -27.45 30.63
C TYR A 487 4.15 -28.62 29.85
N THR A 488 3.81 -29.84 30.25
CA THR A 488 4.11 -31.08 29.50
C THR A 488 2.87 -31.95 29.51
N GLY A 489 2.40 -32.41 28.34
CA GLY A 489 1.24 -33.30 28.24
C GLY A 489 -0.07 -32.69 28.78
N GLY A 490 -0.25 -31.37 28.66
CA GLY A 490 -1.48 -30.68 29.07
C GLY A 490 -1.63 -30.41 30.57
N SER A 491 -0.69 -30.89 31.40
CA SER A 491 -0.56 -30.51 32.81
C SER A 491 0.58 -29.52 32.96
N GLN A 492 0.49 -28.60 33.93
CA GLN A 492 1.67 -27.82 34.33
C GLN A 492 2.74 -28.81 34.78
N ASP A 493 3.84 -28.86 34.05
CA ASP A 493 4.91 -29.80 34.33
C ASP A 493 6.00 -29.07 35.07
N PHE A 494 6.14 -29.50 36.31
CA PHE A 494 7.04 -28.95 37.30
C PHE A 494 8.37 -29.76 37.36
N GLY A 495 8.55 -30.75 36.48
CA GLY A 495 9.71 -31.65 36.40
C GLY A 495 10.88 -31.18 35.53
N ALA A 496 11.79 -32.11 35.16
CA ALA A 496 12.92 -31.85 34.27
C ALA A 496 12.39 -31.51 32.87
N ILE A 497 12.26 -30.22 32.59
CA ILE A 497 11.75 -29.71 31.32
C ILE A 497 12.67 -30.13 30.17
N SER A 498 12.09 -30.80 29.17
CA SER A 498 12.68 -30.86 27.84
C SER A 498 12.54 -29.49 27.13
N ASN A 499 11.59 -28.66 27.58
CA ASN A 499 11.41 -27.28 27.09
C ASN A 499 12.62 -26.41 27.43
N GLU A 500 13.06 -25.63 26.45
CA GLU A 500 14.24 -24.81 26.52
C GLU A 500 13.86 -23.33 26.61
N TRP A 501 14.49 -22.63 27.55
CA TRP A 501 14.38 -21.19 27.68
C TRP A 501 15.68 -20.53 27.21
N GLY A 502 15.57 -19.63 26.24
CA GLY A 502 16.65 -18.79 25.77
C GLY A 502 16.84 -17.52 26.61
N PRO A 503 17.66 -16.57 26.13
CA PRO A 503 17.86 -15.29 26.80
C PRO A 503 16.55 -14.49 26.90
N ILE A 504 16.20 -14.06 28.11
CA ILE A 504 15.04 -13.21 28.37
C ILE A 504 15.52 -12.00 29.16
N SER A 505 15.15 -10.81 28.73
CA SER A 505 15.43 -9.55 29.40
C SER A 505 14.17 -8.75 29.60
N ILE A 506 14.05 -8.17 30.79
CA ILE A 506 13.06 -7.15 31.10
C ILE A 506 13.79 -5.97 31.73
N ASP A 507 13.51 -4.77 31.22
CA ASP A 507 14.11 -3.47 31.58
C ASP A 507 12.98 -2.42 31.75
N GLY A 508 13.27 -1.27 32.38
CA GLY A 508 12.33 -0.13 32.48
C GLY A 508 11.79 0.17 33.89
N ASN A 509 10.65 0.88 33.96
CA ASN A 509 9.96 1.22 35.21
C ASN A 509 8.75 0.30 35.43
N TRP A 510 8.86 -0.64 36.38
CA TRP A 510 7.80 -1.64 36.64
C TRP A 510 6.96 -1.32 37.89
N GLY A 511 7.03 -0.07 38.37
CA GLY A 511 6.33 0.40 39.58
C GLY A 511 7.08 0.06 40.88
N THR A 512 6.62 0.65 41.99
CA THR A 512 7.21 0.50 43.34
C THR A 512 6.33 -0.29 44.30
N VAL A 513 5.39 -1.08 43.79
CA VAL A 513 4.41 -1.80 44.63
C VAL A 513 5.08 -3.01 45.29
N ALA A 514 4.71 -3.31 46.53
CA ALA A 514 5.26 -4.39 47.36
C ALA A 514 5.08 -5.83 46.81
N GLY A 515 4.54 -5.97 45.60
CA GLY A 515 4.23 -7.23 44.91
C GLY A 515 4.74 -7.34 43.47
N ALA A 516 5.66 -6.48 43.01
CA ALA A 516 6.26 -6.64 41.68
C ALA A 516 7.13 -7.92 41.65
N HIS A 517 6.52 -9.04 41.26
CA HIS A 517 7.13 -10.36 41.27
C HIS A 517 7.44 -10.87 39.86
N VAL A 518 8.54 -11.60 39.75
CA VAL A 518 8.76 -12.57 38.68
C VAL A 518 8.47 -13.95 39.24
N ILE A 519 7.48 -14.66 38.71
CA ILE A 519 7.04 -15.96 39.25
C ILE A 519 7.33 -17.06 38.23
N GLN A 520 8.06 -18.09 38.66
CA GLN A 520 8.23 -19.35 37.92
C GLN A 520 7.68 -20.49 38.77
N TYR A 521 6.89 -21.38 38.16
CA TYR A 521 6.34 -22.56 38.84
C TYR A 521 7.13 -23.84 38.44
N ALA A 522 7.79 -24.55 39.38
CA ALA A 522 8.48 -25.87 39.19
C ALA A 522 8.75 -26.64 40.52
N SER A 523 8.85 -28.01 40.57
CA SER A 523 9.24 -28.88 41.73
C SER A 523 9.19 -30.44 41.54
N PRO A 524 9.92 -31.34 42.31
CA PRO A 524 11.35 -31.49 42.76
C PRO A 524 12.08 -32.80 42.26
N ALA A 525 13.42 -32.77 42.04
CA ALA A 525 14.39 -33.81 42.48
C ALA A 525 15.88 -33.44 42.22
N VAL A 526 16.61 -33.18 43.33
CA VAL A 526 18.07 -33.19 43.70
C VAL A 526 19.11 -33.54 42.59
N ALA A 527 20.30 -32.92 42.42
CA ALA A 527 21.25 -32.34 43.37
C ALA A 527 22.26 -31.36 42.72
N THR A 528 22.74 -30.37 43.49
CA THR A 528 23.82 -29.37 43.28
C THR A 528 23.38 -27.93 42.95
N PRO A 529 24.07 -26.91 43.51
CA PRO A 529 23.42 -25.72 44.05
C PRO A 529 23.55 -24.50 43.14
N ILE A 530 22.44 -23.83 42.81
CA ILE A 530 22.47 -22.45 42.31
C ILE A 530 21.40 -21.63 43.04
N ALA A 531 21.84 -20.49 43.55
CA ALA A 531 21.19 -19.71 44.58
C ALA A 531 20.33 -18.59 44.00
N ILE A 532 19.08 -18.53 44.45
CA ILE A 532 18.23 -17.32 44.47
C ILE A 532 17.58 -17.31 45.85
N MET A 533 17.24 -16.15 46.39
CA MET A 533 16.40 -16.11 47.58
C MET A 533 15.27 -15.06 47.48
N PRO A 534 14.31 -15.12 48.42
CA PRO A 534 13.04 -14.39 48.42
C PRO A 534 13.20 -12.87 48.57
N GLY A 535 12.21 -11.98 48.50
CA GLY A 535 10.95 -11.95 49.26
C GLY A 535 9.72 -12.17 48.43
N PHE A 536 9.10 -13.29 48.74
CA PHE A 536 7.86 -13.80 48.19
C PHE A 536 6.90 -13.94 49.36
N SER A 537 5.69 -13.45 49.24
CA SER A 537 4.60 -13.85 50.13
C SER A 537 3.40 -14.17 49.27
N GLY A 538 3.03 -15.44 49.22
CA GLY A 538 1.68 -15.82 48.79
C GLY A 538 1.54 -16.90 47.73
N PHE A 539 2.51 -17.79 47.48
CA PHE A 539 2.21 -19.16 47.01
C PHE A 539 3.33 -20.11 47.44
N ASN A 540 2.94 -21.24 48.03
CA ASN A 540 3.82 -22.37 48.29
C ASN A 540 4.35 -22.89 46.95
N GLN A 541 5.66 -23.12 46.85
CA GLN A 541 6.41 -23.56 45.66
C GLN A 541 6.85 -22.46 44.70
N LEU A 542 7.68 -21.56 45.19
CA LEU A 542 8.60 -20.82 44.35
C LEU A 542 9.92 -21.58 44.26
N LYS A 543 10.25 -22.06 43.07
CA LYS A 543 11.56 -22.63 42.77
C LYS A 543 12.31 -21.74 41.80
N THR A 544 13.60 -21.67 42.06
CA THR A 544 14.59 -20.77 41.50
C THR A 544 14.66 -20.84 39.97
N PHE A 545 14.70 -19.64 39.36
CA PHE A 545 15.19 -19.35 38.01
C PHE A 545 16.50 -20.07 37.71
N ASP A 546 16.47 -21.02 36.76
CA ASP A 546 17.66 -21.47 36.03
C ASP A 546 17.32 -21.51 34.54
N VAL A 547 16.85 -20.37 34.01
CA VAL A 547 16.93 -20.11 32.58
C VAL A 547 18.37 -19.72 32.32
N LYS A 548 19.11 -20.54 31.56
CA LYS A 548 20.56 -20.46 31.35
C LYS A 548 21.10 -19.09 30.91
N ASN A 549 20.24 -18.11 30.59
CA ASN A 549 20.58 -16.76 30.13
C ASN A 549 19.55 -15.64 30.45
N ALA A 550 18.65 -15.79 31.42
CA ALA A 550 17.69 -14.71 31.74
C ALA A 550 18.34 -13.60 32.60
N ARG A 551 18.06 -12.32 32.28
CA ARG A 551 18.58 -11.12 32.97
C ARG A 551 17.43 -10.19 33.36
N VAL A 552 17.35 -9.81 34.63
CA VAL A 552 16.38 -8.84 35.16
C VAL A 552 17.16 -7.61 35.63
N ARG A 553 16.94 -6.43 35.04
CA ARG A 553 17.68 -5.21 35.40
C ARG A 553 16.74 -4.14 35.96
N TYR A 554 17.04 -3.67 37.18
CA TYR A 554 16.29 -2.58 37.84
C TYR A 554 17.22 -1.37 37.99
N ARG A 555 16.92 -0.30 37.24
CA ARG A 555 17.73 0.92 37.06
C ARG A 555 19.04 0.70 36.29
N ALA A 556 19.46 1.73 35.57
CA ALA A 556 20.56 1.69 34.60
C ALA A 556 21.92 1.27 35.18
N ASP A 557 22.12 1.40 36.51
CA ASP A 557 23.45 1.36 37.13
C ASP A 557 23.56 0.44 38.35
N SER A 558 22.55 -0.41 38.65
CA SER A 558 22.54 -1.25 39.86
C SER A 558 22.03 -2.66 39.60
N ASP A 559 22.89 -3.66 39.76
CA ASP A 559 22.45 -5.04 39.99
C ASP A 559 21.99 -5.13 41.45
N VAL A 560 20.68 -5.23 41.71
CA VAL A 560 20.13 -5.35 43.07
C VAL A 560 19.66 -6.78 43.30
N PHE A 561 20.28 -7.44 44.27
CA PHE A 561 19.92 -8.81 44.68
C PHE A 561 19.07 -8.76 45.96
N PHE A 562 17.94 -9.47 45.95
CA PHE A 562 17.07 -9.62 47.11
C PHE A 562 17.07 -11.07 47.60
N LYS A 563 17.05 -11.26 48.92
CA LYS A 563 17.20 -12.57 49.55
C LYS A 563 16.50 -12.59 50.93
N PHE A 564 15.41 -13.35 51.14
CA PHE A 564 14.68 -13.44 52.42
C PHE A 564 14.52 -14.90 52.91
N GLY A 565 15.16 -15.28 54.02
CA GLY A 565 15.06 -16.67 54.55
C GLY A 565 14.79 -16.72 56.05
N ASP A 566 14.39 -17.90 56.54
CA ASP A 566 14.48 -18.23 57.96
C ASP A 566 15.97 -18.16 58.39
N LEU A 567 16.24 -17.46 59.48
CA LEU A 567 17.58 -17.13 59.97
C LEU A 567 18.26 -18.27 60.73
N THR A 568 17.66 -19.45 60.78
CA THR A 568 18.09 -20.57 61.62
C THR A 568 19.36 -21.28 61.16
N SER A 569 19.72 -21.23 59.86
CA SER A 569 21.08 -21.49 59.33
C SER A 569 21.04 -21.46 57.79
N GLY A 570 21.75 -20.54 57.15
CA GLY A 570 21.78 -20.50 55.69
C GLY A 570 23.00 -19.79 55.11
N ASN A 571 23.67 -20.45 54.17
CA ASN A 571 24.69 -19.83 53.32
C ASN A 571 24.01 -19.13 52.13
N ILE A 572 24.48 -17.92 51.84
CA ILE A 572 24.02 -17.10 50.72
C ILE A 572 25.11 -17.08 49.69
N ALA A 573 24.86 -17.60 48.50
CA ALA A 573 25.90 -17.72 47.49
C ALA A 573 25.51 -16.85 46.27
N ILE A 574 26.42 -16.02 45.75
CA ILE A 574 26.18 -15.06 44.66
C ILE A 574 27.15 -15.38 43.53
N ALA A 575 26.64 -15.93 42.42
CA ALA A 575 27.47 -16.24 41.26
C ALA A 575 27.99 -14.95 40.62
N LEU A 576 29.28 -14.94 40.26
CA LEU A 576 29.96 -13.82 39.63
C LEU A 576 30.25 -14.19 38.17
N PRO A 577 30.08 -13.26 37.21
CA PRO A 577 30.50 -13.49 35.85
C PRO A 577 32.02 -13.73 35.81
N ALA A 578 32.45 -14.76 35.08
CA ALA A 578 33.85 -15.07 34.87
C ALA A 578 34.56 -13.85 34.28
N THR A 579 35.29 -13.13 35.12
CA THR A 579 35.97 -11.89 34.74
C THR A 579 37.43 -12.01 35.13
N SER A 580 38.28 -12.20 34.14
CA SER A 580 39.72 -12.10 34.32
C SER A 580 40.06 -10.64 34.67
N GLY A 581 40.62 -10.40 35.86
CA GLY A 581 41.34 -9.16 36.18
C GLY A 581 40.54 -7.98 36.75
N PHE A 582 39.29 -8.13 37.19
CA PHE A 582 38.51 -7.04 37.79
C PHE A 582 38.40 -7.12 39.32
N ILE A 583 38.46 -5.95 39.97
CA ILE A 583 38.07 -5.74 41.36
C ILE A 583 36.64 -5.21 41.34
N SER A 584 35.70 -5.93 41.97
CA SER A 584 34.33 -5.46 42.15
C SER A 584 34.08 -5.15 43.61
N THR A 585 33.66 -3.92 43.90
CA THR A 585 33.29 -3.50 45.26
C THR A 585 31.78 -3.49 45.36
N PHE A 586 31.24 -4.08 46.41
CA PHE A 586 29.82 -4.22 46.68
C PHE A 586 29.46 -3.56 48.00
N LYS A 587 28.33 -2.88 48.06
CA LYS A 587 27.66 -2.47 49.29
C LYS A 587 26.63 -3.54 49.62
N VAL A 588 26.68 -4.08 50.83
CA VAL A 588 25.80 -5.12 51.34
C VAL A 588 25.03 -4.56 52.55
N LYS A 589 23.71 -4.43 52.45
CA LYS A 589 22.86 -3.99 53.56
C LYS A 589 22.02 -5.16 54.05
N ILE A 590 21.94 -5.36 55.36
CA ILE A 590 21.17 -6.42 56.02
C ILE A 590 20.12 -5.75 56.91
N TYR A 591 18.85 -6.07 56.68
CA TYR A 591 17.70 -5.61 57.45
C TYR A 591 17.12 -6.79 58.24
N ALA A 592 16.68 -6.54 59.48
CA ALA A 592 15.85 -7.48 60.22
C ALA A 592 14.38 -7.05 60.10
N GLU A 593 13.52 -7.95 59.62
CA GLU A 593 12.09 -7.69 59.39
C GLU A 593 11.23 -8.67 60.20
N ALA A 594 10.08 -8.16 60.70
CA ALA A 594 9.05 -9.00 61.32
C ALA A 594 8.33 -9.85 60.26
N ALA A 595 7.80 -11.02 60.67
CA ALA A 595 7.02 -11.89 59.80
C ALA A 595 5.86 -11.17 59.08
N PRO A 596 5.53 -11.54 57.83
CA PRO A 596 4.38 -11.00 57.11
C PRO A 596 3.09 -11.21 57.92
N GLY A 597 2.36 -10.12 58.22
CA GLY A 597 1.12 -10.14 59.02
C GLY A 597 1.26 -9.65 60.46
N ALA A 598 2.48 -9.36 60.94
CA ALA A 598 2.68 -8.66 62.21
C ALA A 598 2.41 -7.15 62.05
N ALA A 599 1.72 -6.53 63.03
CA ALA A 599 1.45 -5.10 63.05
C ALA A 599 2.74 -4.28 62.89
N SER A 600 2.65 -3.16 62.17
CA SER A 600 3.80 -2.36 61.68
C SER A 600 4.83 -2.03 62.76
N GLY A 601 5.93 -2.78 62.79
CA GLY A 601 7.17 -2.41 63.48
C GLY A 601 8.15 -1.74 62.51
N GLN A 602 8.89 -0.73 62.96
CA GLN A 602 9.88 -0.01 62.15
C GLN A 602 10.91 -0.97 61.53
N LYS A 603 10.97 -0.98 60.18
CA LYS A 603 12.03 -1.63 59.41
C LYS A 603 13.32 -0.83 59.56
N SER A 604 14.32 -1.41 60.22
CA SER A 604 15.61 -0.75 60.47
C SER A 604 16.72 -1.50 59.73
N CYS A 605 17.59 -0.78 59.01
CA CYS A 605 18.84 -1.37 58.51
C CYS A 605 19.66 -1.78 59.73
N TYR A 606 19.92 -3.07 59.86
CA TYR A 606 20.63 -3.59 61.03
C TYR A 606 22.15 -3.44 60.84
N ARG A 607 22.64 -3.68 59.62
CA ARG A 607 24.07 -3.61 59.28
C ARG A 607 24.29 -3.28 57.81
N GLU A 608 25.28 -2.43 57.53
CA GLU A 608 25.77 -2.11 56.19
C GLU A 608 27.28 -2.39 56.12
N ASP A 609 27.67 -3.27 55.22
CA ASP A 609 29.06 -3.67 54.98
C ASP A 609 29.47 -3.28 53.56
N ILE A 610 30.71 -2.85 53.37
CA ILE A 610 31.34 -2.78 52.04
C ILE A 610 32.25 -3.98 51.90
N VAL A 611 32.10 -4.72 50.80
CA VAL A 611 32.83 -5.96 50.52
C VAL A 611 33.51 -5.83 49.17
N ALA A 612 34.84 -6.02 49.13
CA ALA A 612 35.60 -6.03 47.89
C ALA A 612 35.99 -7.46 47.51
N LEU A 613 35.79 -7.80 46.23
CA LEU A 613 36.14 -9.09 45.65
C LEU A 613 37.30 -8.95 44.68
N TYR A 614 38.29 -9.84 44.82
CA TYR A 614 39.49 -9.86 44.00
C TYR A 614 39.67 -11.24 43.38
N ASN A 615 39.85 -11.29 42.06
CA ASN A 615 40.28 -12.51 41.38
C ASN A 615 41.78 -12.72 41.61
N LEU A 616 42.18 -13.88 42.14
CA LEU A 616 43.58 -14.19 42.45
C LEU A 616 44.40 -14.56 41.20
N GLY A 617 43.75 -14.82 40.05
CA GLY A 617 44.41 -15.26 38.82
C GLY A 617 44.92 -16.70 38.91
N GLY A 618 45.08 -17.37 37.75
CA GLY A 618 45.73 -18.68 37.67
C GLY A 618 44.98 -19.84 38.34
N GLY A 619 43.67 -19.96 38.16
CA GLY A 619 42.87 -21.08 38.67
C GLY A 619 42.63 -21.07 40.20
N GLY A 620 43.16 -20.07 40.92
CA GLY A 620 43.09 -19.96 42.38
C GLY A 620 41.91 -19.16 42.92
N GLY A 621 40.69 -19.30 42.39
CA GLY A 621 39.45 -18.75 42.99
C GLY A 621 39.39 -17.23 43.28
N THR A 622 38.35 -16.81 44.00
CA THR A 622 38.08 -15.40 44.37
C THR A 622 38.40 -15.19 45.85
N ALA A 623 39.08 -14.11 46.22
CA ALA A 623 39.32 -13.72 47.60
C ALA A 623 38.44 -12.52 48.02
N VAL A 624 38.11 -12.45 49.30
CA VAL A 624 37.34 -11.37 49.92
C VAL A 624 38.28 -10.55 50.81
N GLU A 625 38.31 -9.23 50.65
CA GLU A 625 39.08 -8.34 51.53
C GLU A 625 38.20 -7.24 52.13
N GLY A 626 38.35 -7.02 53.44
CA GLY A 626 37.81 -5.88 54.20
C GLY A 626 36.29 -5.81 54.32
N ALA A 627 35.73 -6.27 55.45
CA ALA A 627 34.41 -5.83 55.92
C ALA A 627 34.62 -4.56 56.77
N ASN A 628 34.68 -3.39 56.12
CA ASN A 628 34.72 -2.13 56.86
C ASN A 628 33.30 -1.84 57.37
N ASN A 629 33.02 -2.18 58.63
CA ASN A 629 31.74 -1.90 59.29
C ASN A 629 31.39 -0.42 59.18
N ILE A 630 30.34 -0.08 58.45
CA ILE A 630 29.74 1.25 58.51
C ILE A 630 28.65 1.16 59.59
N ALA A 631 28.90 1.82 60.73
CA ALA A 631 28.04 2.02 61.92
C ALA A 631 26.79 1.12 62.08
N ASN A 632 26.75 0.34 63.16
CA ASN A 632 25.56 -0.42 63.60
C ASN A 632 24.41 0.53 63.95
N PHE A 633 23.23 0.31 63.35
CA PHE A 633 21.98 0.97 63.74
C PHE A 633 21.04 -0.06 64.41
N ALA A 634 21.40 -0.59 65.58
CA ALA A 634 20.58 -1.59 66.27
C ALA A 634 19.75 -0.95 67.41
N GLN A 635 18.41 -1.14 67.38
CA GLN A 635 17.52 -0.92 68.54
C GLN A 635 17.23 -2.20 69.36
N ASN A 636 17.70 -3.38 68.95
CA ASN A 636 17.58 -4.60 69.75
C ASN A 636 18.91 -5.38 69.74
N GLY A 637 19.42 -5.64 70.95
CA GLY A 637 20.84 -5.88 71.25
C GLY A 637 21.44 -7.25 70.91
N ALA A 638 21.19 -7.82 69.72
CA ALA A 638 21.89 -9.02 69.26
C ALA A 638 22.59 -8.78 67.90
N ALA A 639 23.93 -8.82 67.88
CA ALA A 639 24.81 -8.55 66.72
C ALA A 639 24.74 -9.63 65.63
N LEU A 640 24.13 -9.32 64.48
CA LEU A 640 24.30 -10.12 63.25
C LEU A 640 25.78 -10.10 62.83
N THR A 641 26.43 -11.27 62.82
CA THR A 641 27.84 -11.43 62.43
C THR A 641 27.92 -12.24 61.12
N PRO A 642 27.77 -11.62 59.94
CA PRO A 642 27.97 -12.29 58.66
C PRO A 642 29.46 -12.62 58.46
N THR A 643 29.74 -13.78 57.88
CA THR A 643 31.08 -14.15 57.39
C THR A 643 31.05 -14.20 55.88
N TYR A 644 31.98 -13.51 55.23
CA TYR A 644 32.08 -13.46 53.77
C TYR A 644 33.21 -14.37 53.29
N THR A 645 32.92 -15.31 52.39
CA THR A 645 33.90 -16.22 51.80
C THR A 645 33.84 -16.21 50.28
N GLY A 646 34.99 -16.24 49.63
CA GLY A 646 35.09 -16.28 48.16
C GLY A 646 35.20 -17.72 47.65
N GLY A 647 34.49 -18.01 46.56
CA GLY A 647 34.52 -19.29 45.84
C GLY A 647 35.04 -19.11 44.41
N THR A 648 35.12 -20.18 43.62
CA THR A 648 35.77 -20.17 42.29
C THR A 648 35.13 -19.21 41.27
N ASN A 649 33.87 -18.80 41.49
CA ASN A 649 33.16 -17.74 40.76
C ASN A 649 31.98 -17.20 41.61
N GLN A 650 32.16 -17.04 42.92
CA GLN A 650 31.03 -16.77 43.81
C GLN A 650 31.44 -16.04 45.09
N LEU A 651 30.58 -15.13 45.58
CA LEU A 651 30.63 -14.60 46.95
C LEU A 651 29.65 -15.36 47.82
N THR A 652 30.12 -15.90 48.95
CA THR A 652 29.28 -16.56 49.95
C THR A 652 29.16 -15.70 51.21
N ILE A 653 27.95 -15.50 51.73
CA ILE A 653 27.65 -14.82 52.99
C ILE A 653 27.04 -15.85 53.93
N ALA A 654 27.73 -16.17 55.02
CA ALA A 654 27.23 -17.07 56.06
C ALA A 654 26.71 -16.22 57.23
N LEU A 655 25.46 -16.43 57.64
CA LEU A 655 24.88 -15.77 58.81
C LEU A 655 24.99 -16.74 59.99
N ALA A 656 25.70 -16.35 61.06
CA ALA A 656 25.86 -17.18 62.26
C ALA A 656 25.19 -16.52 63.48
N GLY A 657 24.36 -17.29 64.19
CA GLY A 657 23.93 -16.96 65.56
C GLY A 657 22.98 -18.01 66.13
N ALA A 658 23.16 -18.33 67.41
CA ALA A 658 22.30 -19.26 68.15
C ALA A 658 21.04 -18.60 68.73
N ASP A 659 20.90 -17.27 68.58
CA ASP A 659 19.80 -16.47 69.16
C ASP A 659 18.55 -16.39 68.26
N TYR A 660 18.53 -17.06 67.10
CA TYR A 660 17.41 -16.99 66.13
C TYR A 660 16.28 -18.00 66.41
N ALA A 661 16.16 -18.49 67.64
CA ALA A 661 15.08 -19.38 68.08
C ALA A 661 13.72 -18.67 68.26
N VAL A 662 13.41 -17.69 67.42
CA VAL A 662 12.08 -17.10 67.30
C VAL A 662 11.62 -17.35 65.88
N SER A 663 10.60 -18.21 65.74
CA SER A 663 9.98 -18.67 64.50
C SER A 663 9.31 -17.56 63.66
N THR A 664 9.74 -16.30 63.79
CA THR A 664 9.02 -15.09 63.34
C THR A 664 9.90 -13.96 62.78
N ALA A 665 11.22 -14.11 62.66
CA ALA A 665 12.11 -13.06 62.15
C ALA A 665 12.74 -13.42 60.79
N TYR A 666 12.66 -12.51 59.81
CA TYR A 666 13.25 -12.64 58.47
C TYR A 666 14.37 -11.61 58.27
N ALA A 667 15.41 -11.94 57.49
CA ALA A 667 16.37 -10.93 57.05
C ALA A 667 16.20 -10.59 55.57
N ARG A 668 16.23 -9.30 55.23
CA ARG A 668 16.33 -8.79 53.84
C ARG A 668 17.77 -8.34 53.61
N ILE A 669 18.38 -8.78 52.51
CA ILE A 669 19.74 -8.38 52.13
C ILE A 669 19.68 -7.66 50.79
N GLU A 670 20.23 -6.44 50.73
CA GLU A 670 20.40 -5.66 49.52
C GLU A 670 21.88 -5.61 49.15
N ILE A 671 22.19 -5.83 47.88
CA ILE A 671 23.57 -5.78 47.37
C ILE A 671 23.62 -4.82 46.20
N GLU A 672 24.52 -3.86 46.25
CA GLU A 672 24.70 -2.80 45.26
C GLU A 672 26.16 -2.79 44.79
N ALA A 673 26.41 -2.88 43.48
CA ALA A 673 27.74 -2.75 42.93
C ALA A 673 28.19 -1.27 42.98
N ILE A 674 29.24 -0.97 43.74
CA ILE A 674 29.74 0.41 43.94
C ILE A 674 30.76 0.81 42.86
N SER A 675 31.58 -0.14 42.40
CA SER A 675 32.56 0.13 41.35
C SER A 675 33.10 -1.15 40.70
N ARG A 676 33.34 -1.11 39.38
CA ARG A 676 34.20 -2.07 38.66
C ARG A 676 35.52 -1.37 38.33
N VAL A 677 36.61 -1.72 39.00
CA VAL A 677 37.93 -1.15 38.69
C VAL A 677 38.79 -2.23 38.05
N ALA A 678 39.29 -1.95 36.84
CA ALA A 678 40.30 -2.80 36.21
C ALA A 678 41.60 -2.70 37.03
N LYS A 679 42.19 -3.84 37.40
CA LYS A 679 43.47 -3.86 38.11
C LYS A 679 44.52 -3.19 37.20
N ARG A 680 45.12 -2.08 37.65
CA ARG A 680 46.33 -1.52 37.01
C ARG A 680 47.55 -2.36 37.36
#